data_AF-A0A1J5EMB2-F1
#
_entry.id   AF-A0A1J5EMB2-F1
#
_cell.length_a   1.000
_cell.length_b   1.000
_cell.length_c   1.000
_cell.angle_alpha   90.00
_cell.angle_beta   90.00
_cell.angle_gamma   90.00
#
_symmetry.space_group_name_H-M   'P 1'
#
loop_
_entity.id
_entity.type
_entity.pdbx_description
1 polymer ?
#
loop_
_entity_poly.entity_id
_entity_poly.type
_entity_poly.pdbx_seq_one_letter_code
_entity_poly.pdbx_strand_id
1 'polypeptide(L)'
;MRNLLFFVLCLLETSFAGVSAVEFQHLADSLAPGARLGLSVRSVRTGQELVDIRADDFFTPASTLKTLTTAAALSLLPLDYAPETSLHLEGSLSGKTFTGFVRVKGQGDPNISGRFYSSPFFLLYAMADSLKAMGIDTLRGKIIADTSFYKGPRKPEHWRKNYFNSWYGAEVAPLAFNDNCVLVTLKPGANVKDTAIISVDPEVGYVQIKNELITSEGKSRKWKYAMDPENPIITFSGQIGAKVDFATLVLPVRNPNAYFIAALCKAFQDKGLIVIDDANVHRGIEIFDTHISAAPLLSILDEINQRSQNLHAEMLFRNMGNIIGKEGSVSGGLRAESQFLKSVGVSPSDFQVFDGCGLSPSNKVKPATITQMLAFMAKSKRISYYMQSFAAPQIGSAAKRMSKIKIPWRTCFKTGYIAETHALVGYVLTIDGDTLAVALYLNETGKNSDHQCKNLIDTLWSRIVYATNDGFESLLEMKGLWIQGMSVQDYSQRILYFSKQLLGRPYLLGPTGESYLDTLDQKPLVNIDSMDCVTYIEHVLALAQSPHEDSLFKELQRIRYFGGKIGYKNRKHYFVEDWIGEGKYAKIIPLPGDTTIVRTLPKNEFFASKNLTYGKPDPKTYVRYLPYEKALEWAQIEWKGENTIRGIGFVGNSEKIDVTHTGFLILNKGEKPLLRDASQIAMKVTDHP
;
A
#
# COMPACT_ATOMS: atom_id res chain seq x y z
N MET A 1 -4.32 -7.58 -59.74
CA MET A 1 -5.17 -8.20 -58.69
C MET A 1 -4.30 -8.43 -57.48
N ARG A 2 -4.52 -7.65 -56.42
CA ARG A 2 -3.61 -7.44 -55.30
C ARG A 2 -4.33 -7.99 -54.06
N ASN A 3 -3.94 -9.17 -53.59
CA ASN A 3 -4.56 -9.81 -52.42
C ASN A 3 -4.04 -9.15 -51.15
N LEU A 4 -4.94 -8.46 -50.46
CA LEU A 4 -4.78 -7.89 -49.13
C LEU A 4 -5.04 -9.01 -48.11
N LEU A 5 -4.00 -9.51 -47.43
CA LEU A 5 -4.16 -10.30 -46.22
C LEU A 5 -4.30 -9.32 -45.05
N PHE A 6 -5.54 -9.11 -44.59
CA PHE A 6 -5.79 -8.42 -43.32
C PHE A 6 -5.45 -9.40 -42.19
N PHE A 7 -4.30 -9.18 -41.54
CA PHE A 7 -4.03 -9.75 -40.22
C PHE A 7 -4.90 -8.98 -39.21
N VAL A 8 -6.06 -9.54 -38.86
CA VAL A 8 -6.79 -9.13 -37.66
C VAL A 8 -6.04 -9.71 -36.47
N LEU A 9 -5.16 -8.90 -35.87
CA LEU A 9 -4.70 -9.13 -34.51
C LEU A 9 -5.92 -8.94 -33.60
N CYS A 10 -6.57 -10.04 -33.21
CA CYS A 10 -7.43 -10.04 -32.04
C CYS A 10 -6.54 -9.76 -30.83
N LEU A 11 -6.51 -8.49 -30.40
CA LEU A 11 -6.16 -8.15 -29.02
C LEU A 11 -7.16 -8.89 -28.14
N LEU A 12 -6.71 -9.99 -27.53
CA LEU A 12 -7.41 -10.57 -26.40
C LEU A 12 -7.36 -9.51 -25.30
N GLU A 13 -8.43 -8.72 -25.18
CA GLU A 13 -8.68 -7.98 -23.95
C GLU A 13 -8.73 -9.02 -22.83
N THR A 14 -7.65 -9.13 -22.07
CA THR A 14 -7.64 -9.93 -20.86
C THR A 14 -8.49 -9.17 -19.86
N SER A 15 -9.78 -9.45 -19.88
CA SER A 15 -10.71 -8.99 -18.86
C SER A 15 -10.35 -9.67 -17.55
N PHE A 16 -10.04 -8.85 -16.55
CA PHE A 16 -10.12 -9.25 -15.16
C PHE A 16 -11.60 -9.57 -14.88
N ALA A 17 -11.91 -10.81 -14.47
CA ALA A 17 -13.26 -11.19 -14.14
C ALA A 17 -13.69 -10.44 -12.87
N GLY A 18 -14.78 -9.66 -12.92
CA GLY A 18 -15.23 -8.81 -11.80
C GLY A 18 -14.68 -7.37 -11.74
N VAL A 19 -13.73 -7.00 -12.62
CA VAL A 19 -13.28 -5.61 -12.86
C VAL A 19 -13.06 -5.43 -14.36
N SER A 20 -14.01 -4.80 -15.04
CA SER A 20 -13.88 -4.48 -16.46
C SER A 20 -13.29 -3.09 -16.66
N ALA A 21 -12.30 -2.98 -17.56
CA ALA A 21 -11.75 -1.70 -18.02
C ALA A 21 -12.87 -0.78 -18.54
N VAL A 22 -13.84 -1.35 -19.28
CA VAL A 22 -15.01 -0.65 -19.82
C VAL A 22 -15.92 -0.14 -18.70
N GLU A 23 -16.21 -0.95 -17.69
CA GLU A 23 -17.04 -0.53 -16.54
C GLU A 23 -16.38 0.60 -15.74
N PHE A 24 -15.06 0.51 -15.52
CA PHE A 24 -14.31 1.52 -14.81
C PHE A 24 -14.24 2.84 -15.58
N GLN A 25 -14.05 2.76 -16.91
CA GLN A 25 -14.13 3.92 -17.78
C GLN A 25 -15.53 4.56 -17.74
N HIS A 26 -16.60 3.77 -17.86
CA HIS A 26 -17.97 4.27 -17.76
C HIS A 26 -18.27 4.93 -16.41
N LEU A 27 -17.79 4.35 -15.31
CA LEU A 27 -17.96 4.94 -13.98
C LEU A 27 -17.25 6.29 -13.89
N ALA A 28 -16.04 6.40 -14.45
CA ALA A 28 -15.30 7.66 -14.49
C ALA A 28 -16.00 8.70 -15.38
N ASP A 29 -16.47 8.32 -16.56
CA ASP A 29 -17.19 9.22 -17.48
C ASP A 29 -18.49 9.74 -16.84
N SER A 30 -19.17 8.91 -16.05
CA SER A 30 -20.39 9.29 -15.34
C SER A 30 -20.12 10.19 -14.12
N LEU A 31 -19.13 9.83 -13.31
CA LEU A 31 -18.87 10.50 -12.03
C LEU A 31 -17.85 11.64 -12.11
N ALA A 32 -17.10 11.78 -13.20
CA ALA A 32 -16.20 12.91 -13.43
C ALA A 32 -16.13 13.23 -14.93
N PRO A 33 -17.23 13.73 -15.54
CA PRO A 33 -17.30 13.95 -16.98
C PRO A 33 -16.15 14.84 -17.48
N GLY A 34 -15.53 14.42 -18.59
CA GLY A 34 -14.40 15.12 -19.22
C GLY A 34 -13.05 14.87 -18.55
N ALA A 35 -13.00 14.20 -17.39
CA ALA A 35 -11.73 13.78 -16.79
C ALA A 35 -11.12 12.62 -17.58
N ARG A 36 -9.79 12.54 -17.57
CA ARG A 36 -9.03 11.48 -18.23
C ARG A 36 -8.59 10.43 -17.20
N LEU A 37 -9.07 9.21 -17.38
CA LEU A 37 -8.70 8.04 -16.56
C LEU A 37 -7.51 7.30 -17.17
N GLY A 38 -6.51 7.01 -16.33
CA GLY A 38 -5.40 6.10 -16.60
C GLY A 38 -5.35 5.02 -15.52
N LEU A 39 -5.32 3.76 -15.90
CA LEU A 39 -5.25 2.63 -14.96
C LEU A 39 -4.38 1.52 -15.52
N SER A 40 -3.45 1.03 -14.71
CA SER A 40 -2.79 -0.26 -14.89
C SER A 40 -2.93 -1.08 -13.62
N VAL A 41 -3.30 -2.36 -13.76
CA VAL A 41 -3.30 -3.36 -12.70
C VAL A 41 -2.46 -4.54 -13.16
N ARG A 42 -1.39 -4.88 -12.44
CA ARG A 42 -0.43 -5.91 -12.85
C ARG A 42 -0.25 -6.96 -11.76
N SER A 43 -0.37 -8.24 -12.11
CA SER A 43 0.01 -9.35 -11.23
C SER A 43 1.52 -9.36 -11.04
N VAL A 44 1.97 -9.35 -9.79
CA VAL A 44 3.40 -9.49 -9.47
C VAL A 44 3.87 -10.91 -9.74
N ARG A 45 3.04 -11.91 -9.39
CA ARG A 45 3.36 -13.34 -9.57
C ARG A 45 3.60 -13.69 -11.04
N THR A 46 2.70 -13.29 -11.94
CA THR A 46 2.81 -13.65 -13.37
C THR A 46 3.48 -12.56 -14.22
N GLY A 47 3.49 -11.31 -13.75
CA GLY A 47 3.94 -10.15 -14.53
C GLY A 47 2.90 -9.63 -15.53
N GLN A 48 1.76 -10.32 -15.67
CA GLN A 48 0.70 -9.95 -16.61
C GLN A 48 -0.04 -8.69 -16.18
N GLU A 49 -0.33 -7.81 -17.13
CA GLU A 49 -1.26 -6.70 -16.94
C GLU A 49 -2.70 -7.23 -17.06
N LEU A 50 -3.47 -7.08 -15.97
CA LEU A 50 -4.83 -7.59 -15.83
C LEU A 50 -5.87 -6.55 -16.21
N VAL A 51 -5.54 -5.26 -16.07
CA VAL A 51 -6.40 -4.14 -16.48
C VAL A 51 -5.52 -3.07 -17.11
N ASP A 52 -5.93 -2.60 -18.28
CA ASP A 52 -5.35 -1.49 -19.01
C ASP A 52 -6.46 -0.50 -19.38
N ILE A 53 -6.33 0.73 -18.88
CA ILE A 53 -7.04 1.89 -19.39
C ILE A 53 -5.98 2.96 -19.65
N ARG A 54 -5.60 3.16 -20.92
CA ARG A 54 -4.58 4.16 -21.31
C ARG A 54 -3.28 3.96 -20.54
N ALA A 55 -2.85 2.72 -20.31
CA ALA A 55 -1.71 2.42 -19.44
C ALA A 55 -0.37 2.89 -20.02
N ASP A 56 -0.29 3.07 -21.35
CA ASP A 56 0.89 3.58 -22.06
C ASP A 56 0.86 5.09 -22.35
N ASP A 57 -0.22 5.78 -21.96
CA ASP A 57 -0.33 7.24 -22.09
C ASP A 57 0.40 7.97 -20.95
N PHE A 58 0.81 9.20 -21.22
CA PHE A 58 1.41 10.06 -20.21
C PHE A 58 0.38 10.73 -19.30
N PHE A 59 0.53 10.54 -17.99
CA PHE A 59 -0.25 11.18 -16.93
C PHE A 59 0.65 12.00 -16.00
N THR A 60 0.16 13.15 -15.55
CA THR A 60 0.76 13.90 -14.44
C THR A 60 0.67 13.08 -13.14
N PRO A 61 1.80 12.74 -12.47
CA PRO A 61 1.77 11.84 -11.33
C PRO A 61 1.35 12.49 -10.01
N ALA A 62 1.50 13.81 -9.89
CA ALA A 62 1.53 14.50 -8.60
C ALA A 62 2.46 13.78 -7.60
N SER A 63 2.13 13.79 -6.30
CA SER A 63 2.92 13.13 -5.25
C SER A 63 3.07 11.61 -5.37
N THR A 64 2.43 10.92 -6.33
CA THR A 64 2.75 9.51 -6.59
C THR A 64 4.13 9.33 -7.22
N LEU A 65 4.73 10.38 -7.78
CA LEU A 65 6.11 10.35 -8.27
C LEU A 65 7.11 9.96 -7.18
N LYS A 66 6.83 10.29 -5.92
CA LYS A 66 7.64 9.88 -4.75
C LYS A 66 7.84 8.36 -4.66
N THR A 67 6.96 7.57 -5.27
CA THR A 67 7.15 6.11 -5.37
C THR A 67 8.42 5.76 -6.16
N LEU A 68 8.74 6.50 -7.22
CA LEU A 68 10.01 6.36 -7.96
C LEU A 68 11.19 6.76 -7.09
N THR A 69 11.16 7.98 -6.53
CA THR A 69 12.28 8.50 -5.72
C THR A 69 12.59 7.61 -4.52
N THR A 70 11.55 7.12 -3.81
CA THR A 70 11.75 6.21 -2.67
C THR A 70 12.14 4.80 -3.09
N ALA A 71 11.66 4.29 -4.24
CA ALA A 71 12.10 3.01 -4.78
C ALA A 71 13.58 3.04 -5.19
N ALA A 72 14.00 4.11 -5.88
CA ALA A 72 15.38 4.34 -6.26
C ALA A 72 16.28 4.47 -5.03
N ALA A 73 15.90 5.27 -4.04
CA ALA A 73 16.66 5.44 -2.81
C ALA A 73 16.82 4.13 -2.05
N LEU A 74 15.72 3.40 -1.87
CA LEU A 74 15.73 2.11 -1.18
C LEU A 74 16.51 1.04 -1.95
N SER A 75 16.70 1.17 -3.26
CA SER A 75 17.45 0.20 -4.07
C SER A 75 18.93 0.54 -4.16
N LEU A 76 19.28 1.83 -4.18
CA LEU A 76 20.65 2.31 -4.45
C LEU A 76 21.43 2.70 -3.20
N LEU A 77 20.75 3.11 -2.11
CA LEU A 77 21.40 3.51 -0.86
C LEU A 77 21.41 2.34 0.15
N PRO A 78 22.37 2.31 1.08
CA PRO A 78 22.33 1.36 2.18
C PRO A 78 21.21 1.72 3.17
N LEU A 79 20.67 0.75 3.90
CA LEU A 79 19.48 0.94 4.75
C LEU A 79 19.76 1.86 5.96
N ASP A 80 21.01 1.88 6.41
CA ASP A 80 21.56 2.73 7.47
C ASP A 80 22.08 4.08 6.94
N TYR A 81 21.87 4.39 5.65
CA TYR A 81 22.18 5.72 5.12
C TYR A 81 21.50 6.79 5.95
N ALA A 82 22.28 7.73 6.48
CA ALA A 82 21.81 8.88 7.22
C ALA A 82 22.58 10.11 6.70
N PRO A 83 21.89 11.16 6.21
CA PRO A 83 22.56 12.39 5.80
C PRO A 83 23.15 13.10 7.01
N GLU A 84 24.41 13.52 6.92
CA GLU A 84 25.11 14.15 8.03
C GLU A 84 25.06 15.68 7.98
N THR A 85 25.13 16.31 9.15
CA THR A 85 25.51 17.71 9.29
C THR A 85 26.77 17.78 10.16
N SER A 86 27.82 18.42 9.64
CA SER A 86 29.12 18.52 10.30
C SER A 86 29.46 19.93 10.73
N LEU A 87 30.26 20.04 11.80
CA LEU A 87 30.75 21.29 12.37
C LEU A 87 32.28 21.22 12.49
N HIS A 88 32.96 22.01 11.67
CA HIS A 88 34.42 22.10 11.62
C HIS A 88 34.90 23.42 12.20
N LEU A 89 35.85 23.39 13.14
CA LEU A 89 36.49 24.58 13.69
C LEU A 89 37.94 24.67 13.18
N GLU A 90 38.20 25.70 12.37
CA GLU A 90 39.52 26.03 11.83
C GLU A 90 40.05 27.29 12.53
N GLY A 91 41.03 27.17 13.43
CA GLY A 91 41.49 28.31 14.22
C GLY A 91 42.41 27.95 15.37
N SER A 92 42.26 28.67 16.48
CA SER A 92 43.02 28.45 17.71
C SER A 92 42.13 28.53 18.94
N LEU A 93 42.45 27.73 19.96
CA LEU A 93 41.78 27.75 21.26
C LEU A 93 42.73 28.35 22.29
N SER A 94 42.31 29.42 22.95
CA SER A 94 43.04 30.05 24.06
C SER A 94 42.14 30.11 25.30
N GLY A 95 42.48 29.33 26.32
CA GLY A 95 41.60 29.11 27.46
C GLY A 95 40.28 28.48 27.00
N LYS A 96 39.17 29.21 27.20
CA LYS A 96 37.82 28.78 26.79
C LYS A 96 37.31 29.46 25.51
N THR A 97 38.13 30.33 24.91
CA THR A 97 37.77 31.11 23.73
C THR A 97 38.39 30.49 22.48
N PHE A 98 37.55 29.99 21.60
CA PHE A 98 37.95 29.66 20.23
C PHE A 98 37.95 30.92 19.38
N THR A 99 39.03 31.14 18.60
CA THR A 99 39.12 32.20 17.60
C THR A 99 39.40 31.60 16.23
N GLY A 100 38.48 31.77 15.27
CA GLY A 100 38.63 31.19 13.93
C GLY A 100 37.33 31.07 13.14
N PHE A 101 37.34 30.18 12.14
CA PHE A 101 36.17 29.86 11.32
C PHE A 101 35.42 28.65 11.89
N VAL A 102 34.09 28.77 11.92
CA VAL A 102 33.18 27.67 12.26
C VAL A 102 32.42 27.31 10.99
N ARG A 103 32.81 26.23 10.32
CA ARG A 103 32.16 25.78 9.09
C ARG A 103 31.11 24.74 9.41
N VAL A 104 29.87 25.00 8.99
CA VAL A 104 28.75 24.08 9.14
C VAL A 104 28.41 23.52 7.77
N LYS A 105 28.55 22.23 7.56
CA LYS A 105 28.27 21.58 6.27
C LYS A 105 27.09 20.63 6.40
N GLY A 106 26.05 20.88 5.62
CA GLY A 106 24.88 19.99 5.56
C GLY A 106 24.97 19.04 4.36
N GLN A 107 24.59 17.79 4.55
CA GLN A 107 24.43 16.81 3.48
C GLN A 107 22.94 16.54 3.16
N GLY A 108 22.06 17.50 3.46
CA GLY A 108 20.65 17.39 3.12
C GLY A 108 19.86 16.50 4.06
N ASP A 109 19.98 16.70 5.38
CA ASP A 109 19.15 16.04 6.38
C ASP A 109 17.85 16.82 6.63
N PRO A 110 16.67 16.31 6.24
CA PRO A 110 15.40 17.00 6.46
C PRO A 110 14.83 16.79 7.89
N ASN A 111 15.44 15.92 8.71
CA ASN A 111 14.89 15.49 10.00
C ASN A 111 15.41 16.29 11.20
N ILE A 112 16.19 17.35 10.98
CA ILE A 112 16.49 18.37 12.00
C ILE A 112 15.23 19.22 12.21
N SER A 113 14.21 18.61 12.79
CA SER A 113 12.81 19.08 12.79
C SER A 113 12.04 18.52 14.00
N GLY A 114 11.03 19.26 14.45
CA GLY A 114 10.12 18.83 15.52
C GLY A 114 9.20 17.67 15.13
N ARG A 115 9.31 17.15 13.91
CA ARG A 115 8.60 15.93 13.47
C ARG A 115 9.15 14.66 14.12
N PHE A 116 10.47 14.60 14.24
CA PHE A 116 11.18 13.40 14.68
C PHE A 116 11.61 13.50 16.15
N TYR A 117 11.91 14.71 16.60
CA TYR A 117 12.28 14.99 17.98
C TYR A 117 11.22 15.82 18.69
N SER A 118 11.22 15.77 20.03
CA SER A 118 10.34 16.59 20.86
C SER A 118 10.57 18.10 20.70
N SER A 119 11.73 18.50 20.18
CA SER A 119 12.08 19.88 19.84
C SER A 119 12.90 19.92 18.55
N PRO A 120 12.65 20.87 17.64
CA PRO A 120 13.49 21.06 16.45
C PRO A 120 14.95 21.40 16.80
N PHE A 121 15.22 21.93 18.00
CA PHE A 121 16.57 22.27 18.46
C PHE A 121 17.36 21.09 19.02
N PHE A 122 16.77 19.91 19.19
CA PHE A 122 17.39 18.77 19.88
C PHE A 122 18.83 18.50 19.42
N LEU A 123 19.05 18.43 18.10
CA LEU A 123 20.37 18.20 17.53
C LEU A 123 21.30 19.42 17.59
N LEU A 124 20.76 20.62 17.42
CA LEU A 124 21.56 21.85 17.51
C LEU A 124 22.09 22.07 18.92
N TYR A 125 21.29 21.69 19.93
CA TYR A 125 21.72 21.62 21.33
C TYR A 125 22.81 20.58 21.55
N ALA A 126 22.74 19.40 20.91
CA ALA A 126 23.80 18.40 20.99
C ALA A 126 25.13 18.90 20.38
N MET A 127 25.08 19.67 19.29
CA MET A 127 26.27 20.33 18.73
C MET A 127 26.86 21.34 19.72
N ALA A 128 26.02 22.15 20.36
CA ALA A 128 26.45 23.10 21.40
C ALA A 128 27.11 22.40 22.58
N ASP A 129 26.50 21.31 23.07
CA ASP A 129 27.02 20.52 24.19
C ASP A 129 28.38 19.89 23.83
N SER A 130 28.58 19.49 22.57
CA SER A 130 29.86 18.96 22.08
C SER A 130 30.98 20.01 22.13
N LEU A 131 30.71 21.26 21.75
CA LEU A 131 31.67 22.36 21.88
C LEU A 131 32.02 22.64 23.35
N LYS A 132 31.02 22.64 24.23
CA LYS A 132 31.22 22.85 25.66
C LYS A 132 32.04 21.72 26.30
N ALA A 133 31.87 20.49 25.85
CA ALA A 133 32.65 19.35 26.33
C ALA A 133 34.15 19.49 26.01
N MET A 134 34.51 20.26 24.97
CA MET A 134 35.91 20.63 24.68
C MET A 134 36.46 21.76 25.56
N GLY A 135 35.65 22.32 26.45
CA GLY A 135 36.00 23.49 27.25
C GLY A 135 35.81 24.84 26.53
N ILE A 136 35.13 24.86 25.36
CA ILE A 136 34.80 26.10 24.66
C ILE A 136 33.54 26.71 25.30
N ASP A 137 33.63 27.96 25.77
CA ASP A 137 32.46 28.76 26.17
C ASP A 137 32.23 29.97 25.25
N THR A 138 33.24 30.37 24.48
CA THR A 138 33.20 31.54 23.60
C THR A 138 33.70 31.17 22.21
N LEU A 139 32.87 31.40 21.19
CA LEU A 139 33.23 31.33 19.78
C LEU A 139 33.41 32.75 19.24
N ARG A 140 34.64 33.15 18.95
CA ARG A 140 34.96 34.42 18.30
C ARG A 140 35.35 34.16 16.85
N GLY A 141 34.62 34.72 15.91
CA GLY A 141 34.93 34.59 14.49
C GLY A 141 33.69 34.39 13.65
N LYS A 142 33.85 33.74 12.50
CA LYS A 142 32.81 33.68 11.47
C LYS A 142 32.23 32.29 11.32
N ILE A 143 30.91 32.19 11.43
CA ILE A 143 30.15 30.98 11.12
C ILE A 143 29.84 30.97 9.61
N ILE A 144 30.26 29.91 8.93
CA ILE A 144 30.12 29.75 7.48
C ILE A 144 29.21 28.56 7.21
N ALA A 145 28.08 28.81 6.52
CA ALA A 145 27.27 27.75 5.93
C ALA A 145 27.96 27.20 4.67
N ASP A 146 28.49 25.97 4.73
CA ASP A 146 28.96 25.24 3.58
C ASP A 146 27.77 24.52 2.91
N THR A 147 27.36 25.08 1.77
CA THR A 147 26.23 24.58 0.98
C THR A 147 26.68 23.81 -0.26
N SER A 148 27.97 23.42 -0.35
CA SER A 148 28.58 22.80 -1.53
C SER A 148 27.98 21.45 -1.91
N PHE A 149 27.29 20.78 -0.97
CA PHE A 149 26.66 19.49 -1.20
C PHE A 149 25.56 19.55 -2.26
N TYR A 150 24.84 20.68 -2.36
CA TYR A 150 23.84 20.93 -3.39
C TYR A 150 24.31 21.94 -4.41
N LYS A 151 23.88 21.76 -5.66
CA LYS A 151 24.06 22.71 -6.77
C LYS A 151 22.72 23.15 -7.36
N GLY A 152 22.74 24.27 -8.05
CA GLY A 152 21.57 24.86 -8.71
C GLY A 152 20.68 25.66 -7.76
N PRO A 153 19.51 26.11 -8.22
CA PRO A 153 18.65 26.99 -7.44
C PRO A 153 17.98 26.25 -6.27
N ARG A 154 17.78 26.97 -5.16
CA ARG A 154 16.98 26.50 -4.00
C ARG A 154 15.51 26.33 -4.34
N LYS A 155 15.02 27.09 -5.32
CA LYS A 155 13.67 27.01 -5.88
C LYS A 155 13.72 26.13 -7.13
N PRO A 156 13.13 24.92 -7.13
CA PRO A 156 13.04 24.11 -8.34
C PRO A 156 12.33 24.86 -9.47
N GLU A 157 12.89 24.80 -10.68
CA GLU A 157 12.51 25.69 -11.80
C GLU A 157 11.11 25.43 -12.34
N HIS A 158 10.64 24.18 -12.26
CA HIS A 158 9.36 23.75 -12.83
C HIS A 158 8.19 23.77 -11.84
N TRP A 159 8.36 24.44 -10.70
CA TRP A 159 7.29 24.67 -9.73
C TRP A 159 6.54 25.96 -10.04
N ARG A 160 5.22 25.98 -9.76
CA ARG A 160 4.45 27.21 -9.90
C ARG A 160 4.94 28.24 -8.86
N LYS A 161 5.12 29.49 -9.27
CA LYS A 161 5.66 30.56 -8.41
C LYS A 161 4.91 30.73 -7.09
N ASN A 162 3.59 30.56 -7.11
CA ASN A 162 2.75 30.69 -5.92
C ASN A 162 2.91 29.53 -4.92
N TYR A 163 3.44 28.37 -5.33
CA TYR A 163 3.68 27.25 -4.42
C TYR A 163 4.76 27.55 -3.39
N PHE A 164 5.72 28.43 -3.72
CA PHE A 164 6.76 28.87 -2.79
C PHE A 164 6.21 29.68 -1.59
N ASN A 165 4.94 30.05 -1.59
CA ASN A 165 4.29 30.71 -0.46
C ASN A 165 3.56 29.72 0.47
N SER A 166 3.61 28.43 0.17
CA SER A 166 3.02 27.36 0.98
C SER A 166 4.10 26.44 1.54
N TRP A 167 3.86 25.86 2.71
CA TRP A 167 4.81 24.97 3.39
C TRP A 167 5.30 23.82 2.49
N TYR A 168 4.43 23.28 1.63
CA TYR A 168 4.76 22.19 0.72
C TYR A 168 5.65 22.61 -0.47
N GLY A 169 5.89 23.91 -0.64
CA GLY A 169 6.80 24.48 -1.63
C GLY A 169 7.99 25.20 -0.99
N ALA A 170 8.39 24.82 0.22
CA ALA A 170 9.58 25.38 0.86
C ALA A 170 10.83 25.24 -0.02
N GLU A 171 11.75 26.20 0.09
CA GLU A 171 13.03 26.16 -0.61
C GLU A 171 13.87 24.94 -0.18
N VAL A 172 14.55 24.34 -1.15
CA VAL A 172 15.39 23.15 -0.95
C VAL A 172 16.83 23.57 -0.73
N ALA A 173 17.43 23.11 0.37
CA ALA A 173 18.79 23.47 0.75
C ALA A 173 19.47 22.33 1.53
N PRO A 174 20.82 22.27 1.52
CA PRO A 174 21.56 21.19 2.19
C PRO A 174 21.57 21.31 3.71
N LEU A 175 21.38 22.52 4.24
CA LEU A 175 21.12 22.77 5.67
C LEU A 175 19.63 23.10 5.82
N ALA A 176 18.89 22.20 6.47
CA ALA A 176 17.47 22.35 6.72
C ALA A 176 17.18 22.35 8.22
N PHE A 177 16.25 23.20 8.63
CA PHE A 177 15.80 23.30 10.02
C PHE A 177 14.27 23.43 10.04
N ASN A 178 13.62 22.57 10.82
CA ASN A 178 12.17 22.59 11.04
C ASN A 178 11.36 22.60 9.73
N ASP A 179 11.66 21.68 8.82
CA ASP A 179 11.09 21.59 7.47
C ASP A 179 11.22 22.88 6.62
N ASN A 180 12.19 23.75 6.95
CA ASN A 180 12.33 25.09 6.39
C ASN A 180 11.07 25.93 6.54
N CYS A 181 10.32 25.71 7.63
CA CYS A 181 9.05 26.35 7.91
C CYS A 181 8.98 26.87 9.35
N VAL A 182 8.05 27.79 9.57
CA VAL A 182 7.65 28.28 10.88
C VAL A 182 6.14 28.18 11.06
N LEU A 183 5.70 27.94 12.29
CA LEU A 183 4.33 28.10 12.74
C LEU A 183 4.10 29.57 13.11
N VAL A 184 3.19 30.23 12.41
CA VAL A 184 2.73 31.58 12.73
C VAL A 184 1.38 31.49 13.43
N THR A 185 1.27 32.10 14.62
CA THR A 185 0.02 32.20 15.38
C THR A 185 -0.48 33.65 15.37
N LEU A 186 -1.73 33.84 14.96
CA LEU A 186 -2.42 35.13 14.94
C LEU A 186 -3.46 35.16 16.07
N LYS A 187 -3.44 36.21 16.89
CA LYS A 187 -4.43 36.47 17.95
C LYS A 187 -4.96 37.90 17.83
N PRO A 188 -6.23 38.17 18.17
CA PRO A 188 -6.69 39.54 18.28
C PRO A 188 -5.90 40.30 19.34
N GLY A 189 -5.78 41.61 19.15
CA GLY A 189 -5.34 42.54 20.19
C GLY A 189 -6.38 42.66 21.30
N ALA A 190 -6.03 43.39 22.37
CA ALA A 190 -6.87 43.47 23.57
C ALA A 190 -8.25 44.09 23.27
N ASN A 191 -8.31 45.08 22.39
CA ASN A 191 -9.52 45.81 22.02
C ASN A 191 -9.74 45.83 20.51
N VAL A 192 -10.97 46.13 20.10
CA VAL A 192 -11.30 46.43 18.70
C VAL A 192 -10.49 47.65 18.26
N LYS A 193 -9.94 47.59 17.04
CA LYS A 193 -8.97 48.52 16.41
C LYS A 193 -7.51 48.35 16.86
N ASP A 194 -7.22 47.56 17.89
CA ASP A 194 -5.83 47.26 18.25
C ASP A 194 -5.16 46.43 17.16
N THR A 195 -3.84 46.58 16.98
CA THR A 195 -3.05 45.68 16.15
C THR A 195 -3.12 44.25 16.73
N ALA A 196 -3.30 43.27 15.86
CA ALA A 196 -3.30 41.87 16.24
C ALA A 196 -1.93 41.44 16.79
N ILE A 197 -1.91 40.39 17.60
CA ILE A 197 -0.67 39.80 18.10
C ILE A 197 -0.27 38.68 17.14
N ILE A 198 0.95 38.73 16.63
CA ILE A 198 1.52 37.70 15.74
C ILE A 198 2.77 37.15 16.40
N SER A 199 2.84 35.83 16.55
CA SER A 199 4.02 35.12 17.05
C SER A 199 4.50 34.07 16.06
N VAL A 200 5.81 33.85 16.02
CA VAL A 200 6.50 32.87 15.17
C VAL A 200 7.14 31.80 16.05
N ASP A 201 7.05 30.55 15.63
CA ASP A 201 7.67 29.42 16.31
C ASP A 201 8.26 28.43 15.27
N PRO A 202 9.53 28.00 15.37
CA PRO A 202 10.55 28.44 16.33
C PRO A 202 11.00 29.89 16.11
N GLU A 203 11.11 30.66 17.19
CA GLU A 203 11.68 32.02 17.17
C GLU A 203 13.21 31.97 17.31
N VAL A 204 13.91 32.41 16.25
CA VAL A 204 15.38 32.42 16.15
C VAL A 204 15.94 33.79 15.73
N GLY A 205 15.10 34.83 15.68
CA GLY A 205 15.46 36.18 15.27
C GLY A 205 15.67 36.36 13.77
N TYR A 206 15.21 35.42 12.93
CA TYR A 206 15.46 35.45 11.48
C TYR A 206 14.25 35.89 10.65
N VAL A 207 13.05 35.45 11.01
CA VAL A 207 11.81 35.79 10.28
C VAL A 207 11.29 37.14 10.74
N GLN A 208 11.09 38.06 9.80
CA GLN A 208 10.61 39.40 10.08
C GLN A 208 9.11 39.51 9.76
N ILE A 209 8.30 39.80 10.77
CA ILE A 209 6.86 40.00 10.62
C ILE A 209 6.55 41.49 10.47
N LYS A 210 5.99 41.88 9.31
CA LYS A 210 5.37 43.19 9.12
C LYS A 210 3.88 43.07 9.47
N ASN A 211 3.51 43.57 10.63
CA ASN A 211 2.17 43.41 11.19
C ASN A 211 1.29 44.64 10.91
N GLU A 212 0.38 44.50 9.94
CA GLU A 212 -0.66 45.48 9.59
C GLU A 212 -2.07 44.91 9.85
N LEU A 213 -2.15 43.82 10.63
CA LEU A 213 -3.40 43.12 10.92
C LEU A 213 -4.11 43.81 12.08
N ILE A 214 -5.38 44.18 11.89
CA ILE A 214 -6.16 44.94 12.89
C ILE A 214 -7.26 44.08 13.50
N THR A 215 -7.56 44.31 14.77
CA THR A 215 -8.63 43.62 15.49
C THR A 215 -9.98 44.24 15.13
N SER A 216 -10.93 43.42 14.68
CA SER A 216 -12.31 43.83 14.38
C SER A 216 -13.29 43.26 15.40
N GLU A 217 -14.56 43.63 15.30
CA GLU A 217 -15.61 42.98 16.09
C GLU A 217 -15.88 41.53 15.63
N GLY A 218 -16.56 40.78 16.50
CA GLY A 218 -17.11 39.47 16.16
C GLY A 218 -16.06 38.36 15.96
N LYS A 219 -16.40 37.38 15.11
CA LYS A 219 -15.60 36.17 14.82
C LYS A 219 -14.99 36.16 13.41
N SER A 220 -14.90 37.33 12.77
CA SER A 220 -14.42 37.46 11.38
C SER A 220 -12.96 37.04 11.24
N ARG A 221 -12.61 36.31 10.18
CA ARG A 221 -11.23 35.94 9.80
C ARG A 221 -10.94 36.47 8.39
N LYS A 222 -10.84 37.79 8.23
CA LYS A 222 -10.64 38.47 6.94
C LYS A 222 -9.22 39.02 6.84
N TRP A 223 -8.24 38.13 6.91
CA TRP A 223 -6.82 38.49 6.80
C TRP A 223 -6.19 37.87 5.56
N LYS A 224 -5.05 38.43 5.16
CA LYS A 224 -4.19 37.92 4.09
C LYS A 224 -2.73 38.07 4.50
N TYR A 225 -1.85 37.29 3.88
CA TYR A 225 -0.42 37.44 4.00
C TYR A 225 0.24 37.60 2.63
N ALA A 226 1.36 38.30 2.60
CA ALA A 226 2.26 38.38 1.48
C ALA A 226 3.67 38.02 1.96
N MET A 227 4.37 37.19 1.19
CA MET A 227 5.74 36.80 1.47
C MET A 227 6.68 37.52 0.51
N ASP A 228 7.78 38.05 1.03
CA ASP A 228 8.84 38.54 0.17
C ASP A 228 9.41 37.38 -0.68
N PRO A 229 9.72 37.62 -1.97
CA PRO A 229 10.26 36.58 -2.83
C PRO A 229 11.57 36.00 -2.33
N GLU A 230 12.48 36.79 -1.74
CA GLU A 230 13.86 36.37 -1.43
C GLU A 230 14.27 36.57 0.03
N ASN A 231 13.66 37.54 0.73
CA ASN A 231 13.98 37.88 2.11
C ASN A 231 13.01 37.19 3.07
N PRO A 232 13.42 36.92 4.33
CA PRO A 232 12.57 36.23 5.32
C PRO A 232 11.49 37.17 5.91
N ILE A 233 10.82 37.97 5.07
CA ILE A 233 9.82 38.96 5.47
C ILE A 233 8.42 38.46 5.12
N ILE A 234 7.52 38.51 6.10
CA ILE A 234 6.10 38.15 5.94
C ILE A 234 5.24 39.33 6.38
N THR A 235 4.41 39.84 5.48
CA THR A 235 3.46 40.92 5.78
C THR A 235 2.07 40.35 6.01
N PHE A 236 1.47 40.64 7.16
CA PHE A 236 0.08 40.32 7.47
C PHE A 236 -0.78 41.58 7.45
N SER A 237 -1.94 41.52 6.81
CA SER A 237 -2.88 42.64 6.72
C SER A 237 -4.34 42.18 6.75
N GLY A 238 -5.26 43.10 6.99
CA GLY A 238 -6.70 42.84 7.04
C GLY A 238 -7.25 42.88 8.47
N GLN A 239 -8.19 42.00 8.78
CA GLN A 239 -8.92 42.00 10.04
C GLN A 239 -9.06 40.62 10.70
N ILE A 240 -8.90 40.57 12.02
CA ILE A 240 -9.19 39.42 12.88
C ILE A 240 -10.19 39.81 13.98
N GLY A 241 -11.28 39.06 14.12
CA GLY A 241 -12.33 39.38 15.09
C GLY A 241 -11.90 39.15 16.54
N ALA A 242 -12.30 40.03 17.46
CA ALA A 242 -11.98 39.97 18.88
C ALA A 242 -12.48 38.69 19.59
N LYS A 243 -13.44 37.96 19.00
CA LYS A 243 -13.94 36.66 19.50
C LYS A 243 -13.26 35.44 18.86
N VAL A 244 -12.14 35.64 18.16
CA VAL A 244 -11.30 34.56 17.62
C VAL A 244 -10.23 34.22 18.67
N ASP A 245 -10.19 32.97 19.13
CA ASP A 245 -9.16 32.56 20.11
C ASP A 245 -7.75 32.69 19.50
N PHE A 246 -7.53 32.04 18.35
CA PHE A 246 -6.34 32.19 17.53
C PHE A 246 -6.55 31.62 16.11
N ALA A 247 -5.59 31.88 15.22
CA ALA A 247 -5.40 31.21 13.94
C ALA A 247 -3.96 30.76 13.80
N THR A 248 -3.71 29.62 13.18
CA THR A 248 -2.36 29.10 12.92
C THR A 248 -2.12 28.89 11.43
N LEU A 249 -0.88 29.13 11.00
CA LEU A 249 -0.41 28.93 9.64
C LEU A 249 0.99 28.34 9.69
N VAL A 250 1.28 27.37 8.82
CA VAL A 250 2.66 26.91 8.60
C VAL A 250 3.15 27.57 7.32
N LEU A 251 4.17 28.41 7.41
CA LEU A 251 4.72 29.19 6.30
C LEU A 251 6.19 28.83 6.06
N PRO A 252 6.62 28.73 4.79
CA PRO A 252 8.01 28.46 4.47
C PRO A 252 8.90 29.66 4.80
N VAL A 253 10.18 29.43 5.06
CA VAL A 253 11.18 30.47 5.32
C VAL A 253 12.05 30.66 4.08
N ARG A 254 12.32 31.92 3.71
CA ARG A 254 13.27 32.24 2.63
C ARG A 254 14.70 32.06 3.11
N ASN A 255 15.59 31.61 2.22
CA ASN A 255 16.99 31.35 2.54
C ASN A 255 17.16 30.40 3.75
N PRO A 256 16.73 29.13 3.61
CA PRO A 256 16.79 28.14 4.69
C PRO A 256 18.19 27.86 5.25
N ASN A 257 19.26 28.03 4.46
CA ASN A 257 20.63 27.91 4.98
C ASN A 257 20.89 28.95 6.07
N ALA A 258 20.49 30.20 5.86
CA ALA A 258 20.66 31.25 6.86
C ALA A 258 19.69 31.07 8.04
N TYR A 259 18.48 30.55 7.81
CA TYR A 259 17.57 30.16 8.88
C TYR A 259 18.18 29.08 9.79
N PHE A 260 18.84 28.08 9.21
CA PHE A 260 19.59 27.07 9.96
C PHE A 260 20.69 27.69 10.82
N ILE A 261 21.50 28.60 10.25
CA ILE A 261 22.58 29.27 11.00
C ILE A 261 22.00 30.12 12.14
N ALA A 262 20.90 30.83 11.93
CA ALA A 262 20.22 31.56 13.00
C ALA A 262 19.75 30.63 14.12
N ALA A 263 19.17 29.48 13.77
CA ALA A 263 18.76 28.46 14.74
C ALA A 263 19.96 27.86 15.50
N LEU A 264 21.09 27.63 14.83
CA LEU A 264 22.31 27.13 15.45
C LEU A 264 22.89 28.15 16.46
N CYS A 265 22.97 29.43 16.07
CA CYS A 265 23.40 30.50 16.97
C CYS A 265 22.47 30.63 18.19
N LYS A 266 21.15 30.53 17.97
CA LYS A 266 20.16 30.51 19.05
C LYS A 266 20.39 29.32 19.98
N ALA A 267 20.65 28.13 19.43
CA ALA A 267 20.95 26.94 20.21
C ALA A 267 22.22 27.08 21.06
N PHE A 268 23.26 27.69 20.49
CA PHE A 268 24.51 28.00 21.19
C PHE A 268 24.24 28.94 22.38
N GLN A 269 23.51 30.03 22.15
CA GLN A 269 23.16 30.99 23.19
C GLN A 269 22.33 30.36 24.32
N ASP A 270 21.32 29.57 23.99
CA ASP A 270 20.48 28.87 24.98
C ASP A 270 21.29 27.91 25.87
N LYS A 271 22.38 27.34 25.32
CA LYS A 271 23.32 26.48 26.04
C LYS A 271 24.45 27.25 26.73
N GLY A 272 24.44 28.58 26.67
CA GLY A 272 25.41 29.46 27.33
C GLY A 272 26.74 29.62 26.59
N LEU A 273 26.81 29.30 25.30
CA LEU A 273 27.94 29.66 24.43
C LEU A 273 27.80 31.12 23.99
N ILE A 274 28.87 31.90 24.12
CA ILE A 274 28.95 33.27 23.64
C ILE A 274 29.44 33.24 22.19
N VAL A 275 28.66 33.77 21.25
CA VAL A 275 29.04 33.88 19.83
C VAL A 275 29.35 35.34 19.51
N ILE A 276 30.60 35.62 19.14
CA ILE A 276 31.09 36.94 18.75
C ILE A 276 31.44 36.87 17.27
N ASP A 277 30.66 37.55 16.43
CA ASP A 277 31.01 37.69 15.01
C ASP A 277 32.25 38.59 14.87
N ASP A 278 33.32 38.03 14.33
CA ASP A 278 34.58 38.74 14.11
C ASP A 278 35.08 38.43 12.69
N ALA A 279 34.98 39.42 11.82
CA ALA A 279 35.39 39.31 10.42
C ALA A 279 36.92 39.29 10.23
N ASN A 280 37.71 39.61 11.26
CA ASN A 280 39.17 39.73 11.19
C ASN A 280 39.90 38.43 11.57
N VAL A 281 39.20 37.30 11.66
CA VAL A 281 39.81 36.00 11.95
C VAL A 281 40.50 35.40 10.72
N HIS A 282 41.61 34.70 10.96
CA HIS A 282 42.43 34.05 9.93
C HIS A 282 42.22 32.54 9.94
N ARG A 283 42.45 31.87 8.80
CA ARG A 283 42.39 30.40 8.75
C ARG A 283 43.52 29.84 9.60
N GLY A 284 43.20 28.82 10.39
CA GLY A 284 44.13 28.17 11.31
C GLY A 284 44.13 26.65 11.14
N ILE A 285 44.58 25.96 12.18
CA ILE A 285 44.58 24.50 12.25
C ILE A 285 43.14 24.02 12.53
N GLU A 286 42.73 22.91 11.93
CA GLU A 286 41.48 22.26 12.31
C GLU A 286 41.64 21.64 13.71
N ILE A 287 40.85 22.11 14.67
CA ILE A 287 40.94 21.68 16.07
C ILE A 287 39.71 20.89 16.54
N PHE A 288 38.66 20.87 15.72
CA PHE A 288 37.44 20.11 15.99
C PHE A 288 36.72 19.74 14.70
N ASP A 289 36.26 18.49 14.65
CA ASP A 289 35.37 17.97 13.64
C ASP A 289 34.34 17.05 14.31
N THR A 290 33.06 17.34 14.13
CA THR A 290 31.96 16.50 14.62
C THR A 290 30.89 16.36 13.55
N HIS A 291 30.27 15.18 13.52
CA HIS A 291 29.23 14.79 12.56
C HIS A 291 28.02 14.30 13.33
N ILE A 292 26.85 14.79 12.95
CA ILE A 292 25.57 14.34 13.50
C ILE A 292 24.63 13.97 12.36
N SER A 293 23.74 13.01 12.62
CA SER A 293 22.63 12.65 11.74
C SER A 293 21.35 12.57 12.56
N ALA A 294 20.25 13.06 12.01
CA ALA A 294 18.96 13.04 12.71
C ALA A 294 18.27 11.69 12.64
N ALA A 295 18.10 11.15 11.44
CA ALA A 295 17.40 9.90 11.27
C ALA A 295 17.90 9.14 10.03
N PRO A 296 17.85 7.80 10.07
CA PRO A 296 18.24 6.98 8.93
C PRO A 296 17.20 7.05 7.80
N LEU A 297 17.57 6.51 6.64
CA LEU A 297 16.78 6.44 5.41
C LEU A 297 15.33 6.02 5.62
N LEU A 298 15.09 4.99 6.45
CA LEU A 298 13.75 4.47 6.68
C LEU A 298 12.80 5.52 7.29
N SER A 299 13.30 6.40 8.17
CA SER A 299 12.50 7.50 8.73
C SER A 299 12.15 8.56 7.67
N ILE A 300 13.08 8.82 6.73
CA ILE A 300 12.84 9.71 5.59
C ILE A 300 11.76 9.11 4.68
N LEU A 301 11.83 7.80 4.38
CA LEU A 301 10.83 7.10 3.57
C LEU A 301 9.43 7.20 4.18
N ASP A 302 9.32 7.04 5.50
CA ASP A 302 8.06 7.09 6.22
C ASP A 302 7.38 8.46 6.08
N GLU A 303 8.12 9.54 6.35
CA GLU A 303 7.60 10.91 6.21
C GLU A 303 7.24 11.25 4.75
N ILE A 304 8.03 10.77 3.78
CA ILE A 304 7.74 10.96 2.36
C ILE A 304 6.46 10.24 1.96
N ASN A 305 6.31 8.95 2.29
CA ASN A 305 5.24 8.14 1.72
C ASN A 305 3.94 8.21 2.54
N GLN A 306 4.01 8.23 3.88
CA GLN A 306 2.83 8.37 4.72
C GLN A 306 2.30 9.80 4.75
N ARG A 307 3.17 10.80 4.95
CA ARG A 307 2.76 12.22 5.09
C ARG A 307 2.88 13.04 3.83
N SER A 308 3.44 12.46 2.76
CA SER A 308 3.61 13.14 1.46
C SER A 308 4.53 14.35 1.53
N GLN A 309 5.57 14.32 2.36
CA GLN A 309 6.48 15.46 2.53
C GLN A 309 7.30 15.77 1.27
N ASN A 310 7.11 16.97 0.71
CA ASN A 310 7.77 17.39 -0.53
C ASN A 310 9.24 17.71 -0.33
N LEU A 311 9.57 18.47 0.71
CA LEU A 311 10.96 18.86 1.02
C LEU A 311 11.82 17.62 1.24
N HIS A 312 11.32 16.65 2.00
CA HIS A 312 12.01 15.38 2.27
C HIS A 312 12.29 14.61 0.97
N ALA A 313 11.30 14.53 0.08
CA ALA A 313 11.47 13.85 -1.21
C ALA A 313 12.48 14.56 -2.12
N GLU A 314 12.45 15.88 -2.21
CA GLU A 314 13.43 16.65 -3.00
C GLU A 314 14.84 16.56 -2.44
N MET A 315 14.98 16.58 -1.12
CA MET A 315 16.27 16.43 -0.46
C MET A 315 16.82 15.02 -0.68
N LEU A 316 16.01 13.96 -0.50
CA LEU A 316 16.42 12.59 -0.79
C LEU A 316 16.81 12.39 -2.26
N PHE A 317 16.06 12.99 -3.18
CA PHE A 317 16.36 12.98 -4.61
C PHE A 317 17.72 13.63 -4.93
N ARG A 318 18.03 14.78 -4.33
CA ARG A 318 19.32 15.46 -4.49
C ARG A 318 20.46 14.74 -3.75
N ASN A 319 20.19 14.10 -2.62
CA ASN A 319 21.14 13.26 -1.89
C ASN A 319 21.59 12.08 -2.76
N MET A 320 20.63 11.36 -3.34
CA MET A 320 20.91 10.33 -4.36
C MET A 320 21.67 10.91 -5.54
N GLY A 321 21.29 12.12 -5.97
CA GLY A 321 21.99 12.84 -7.01
C GLY A 321 23.47 13.03 -6.69
N ASN A 322 23.82 13.44 -5.47
CA ASN A 322 25.21 13.61 -5.05
C ASN A 322 25.96 12.28 -5.01
N ILE A 323 25.39 11.28 -4.32
CA ILE A 323 26.05 10.00 -4.02
C ILE A 323 26.20 9.12 -5.26
N ILE A 324 25.10 8.94 -5.99
CA ILE A 324 25.00 8.06 -7.16
C ILE A 324 25.21 8.86 -8.44
N GLY A 325 24.43 9.93 -8.62
CA GLY A 325 24.46 10.78 -9.81
C GLY A 325 25.68 11.71 -9.91
N LYS A 326 26.57 11.73 -8.91
CA LYS A 326 27.78 12.56 -8.80
C LYS A 326 27.56 14.08 -8.76
N GLU A 327 26.33 14.52 -8.46
CA GLU A 327 26.00 15.92 -8.26
C GLU A 327 24.70 16.12 -7.47
N GLY A 328 24.72 16.89 -6.38
CA GLY A 328 23.52 17.23 -5.60
C GLY A 328 22.58 18.23 -6.28
N SER A 329 22.09 17.89 -7.47
CA SER A 329 21.23 18.71 -8.31
C SER A 329 20.04 17.90 -8.81
N VAL A 330 19.05 18.56 -9.42
CA VAL A 330 17.95 17.87 -10.11
C VAL A 330 18.51 16.95 -11.20
N SER A 331 19.48 17.42 -11.98
CA SER A 331 20.14 16.62 -13.02
C SER A 331 20.85 15.38 -12.45
N GLY A 332 21.50 15.51 -11.30
CA GLY A 332 22.10 14.36 -10.61
C GLY A 332 21.06 13.37 -10.11
N GLY A 333 19.96 13.85 -9.52
CA GLY A 333 18.84 13.00 -9.08
C GLY A 333 18.25 12.20 -10.25
N LEU A 334 18.02 12.84 -11.40
CA LEU A 334 17.55 12.19 -12.62
C LEU A 334 18.53 11.10 -13.11
N ARG A 335 19.85 11.32 -13.00
CA ARG A 335 20.84 10.28 -13.32
C ARG A 335 20.73 9.08 -12.38
N ALA A 336 20.52 9.30 -11.08
CA ALA A 336 20.33 8.24 -10.11
C ALA A 336 19.03 7.44 -10.36
N GLU A 337 17.91 8.12 -10.59
CA GLU A 337 16.65 7.46 -10.96
C GLU A 337 16.75 6.72 -12.30
N SER A 338 17.44 7.27 -13.29
CA SER A 338 17.70 6.61 -14.57
C SER A 338 18.49 5.31 -14.38
N GLN A 339 19.50 5.29 -13.50
CA GLN A 339 20.24 4.07 -13.16
C GLN A 339 19.32 3.02 -12.53
N PHE A 340 18.46 3.43 -11.61
CA PHE A 340 17.47 2.53 -11.00
C PHE A 340 16.49 1.98 -12.04
N LEU A 341 15.87 2.83 -12.87
CA LEU A 341 14.89 2.42 -13.88
C LEU A 341 15.48 1.42 -14.90
N LYS A 342 16.75 1.61 -15.29
CA LYS A 342 17.46 0.63 -16.13
C LYS A 342 17.60 -0.73 -15.44
N SER A 343 17.83 -0.77 -14.12
CA SER A 343 17.88 -2.03 -13.36
C SER A 343 16.52 -2.73 -13.24
N VAL A 344 15.42 -1.98 -13.34
CA VAL A 344 14.05 -2.48 -13.41
C VAL A 344 13.72 -3.07 -14.80
N GLY A 345 14.47 -2.69 -15.83
CA GLY A 345 14.15 -3.01 -17.23
C GLY A 345 13.12 -2.06 -17.85
N VAL A 346 13.02 -0.84 -17.34
CA VAL A 346 12.10 0.21 -17.80
C VAL A 346 12.90 1.32 -18.49
N SER A 347 12.34 1.90 -19.56
CA SER A 347 12.97 3.06 -20.19
C SER A 347 12.85 4.30 -19.30
N PRO A 348 13.96 4.99 -18.98
CA PRO A 348 13.90 6.27 -18.29
C PRO A 348 13.08 7.34 -19.02
N SER A 349 12.91 7.22 -20.35
CA SER A 349 12.10 8.16 -21.13
C SER A 349 10.60 8.08 -20.85
N ASP A 350 10.13 6.98 -20.23
CA ASP A 350 8.73 6.84 -19.78
C ASP A 350 8.45 7.63 -18.50
N PHE A 351 9.49 8.25 -17.92
CA PHE A 351 9.44 9.18 -16.81
C PHE A 351 9.98 10.55 -17.26
N GLN A 352 9.08 11.47 -17.59
CA GLN A 352 9.44 12.88 -17.83
C GLN A 352 9.39 13.58 -16.49
N VAL A 353 10.53 13.66 -15.81
CA VAL A 353 10.62 14.10 -14.41
C VAL A 353 11.46 15.37 -14.30
N PHE A 354 11.00 16.31 -13.49
CA PHE A 354 11.62 17.62 -13.27
C PHE A 354 11.91 17.90 -11.79
N ASP A 355 11.47 17.03 -10.90
CA ASP A 355 11.63 17.11 -9.44
C ASP A 355 11.45 15.73 -8.79
N GLY A 356 11.86 15.54 -7.53
CA GLY A 356 11.73 14.25 -6.82
C GLY A 356 10.39 14.08 -6.09
N CYS A 357 9.60 15.14 -5.93
CA CYS A 357 8.39 15.12 -5.10
C CYS A 357 7.09 15.08 -5.91
N GLY A 358 7.13 15.37 -7.21
CA GLY A 358 5.94 15.39 -8.06
C GLY A 358 5.13 16.68 -7.99
N LEU A 359 5.70 17.79 -7.52
CA LEU A 359 5.00 19.07 -7.40
C LEU A 359 4.96 19.83 -8.75
N SER A 360 5.92 19.55 -9.64
CA SER A 360 5.92 20.08 -11.00
C SER A 360 4.75 19.52 -11.81
N PRO A 361 3.88 20.39 -12.38
CA PRO A 361 2.83 19.97 -13.31
C PRO A 361 3.39 19.40 -14.63
N SER A 362 4.66 19.65 -14.93
CA SER A 362 5.34 19.16 -16.13
C SER A 362 5.70 17.69 -16.02
N ASN A 363 5.73 17.12 -14.81
CA ASN A 363 6.02 15.70 -14.63
C ASN A 363 5.02 14.83 -15.41
N LYS A 364 5.50 13.78 -16.06
CA LYS A 364 4.67 12.78 -16.75
C LYS A 364 5.22 11.37 -16.53
N VAL A 365 4.32 10.43 -16.28
CA VAL A 365 4.60 8.99 -16.13
C VAL A 365 3.55 8.18 -16.86
N LYS A 366 3.87 6.93 -17.20
CA LYS A 366 2.91 5.97 -17.75
C LYS A 366 2.43 4.99 -16.67
N PRO A 367 1.12 4.73 -16.54
CA PRO A 367 0.61 3.75 -15.56
C PRO A 367 1.28 2.37 -15.66
N ALA A 368 1.46 1.80 -16.86
CA ALA A 368 2.08 0.50 -17.08
C ALA A 368 3.53 0.46 -16.56
N THR A 369 4.29 1.52 -16.83
CA THR A 369 5.67 1.69 -16.38
C THR A 369 5.76 1.78 -14.85
N ILE A 370 4.82 2.47 -14.21
CA ILE A 370 4.72 2.54 -12.74
C ILE A 370 4.43 1.16 -12.16
N THR A 371 3.46 0.41 -12.71
CA THR A 371 3.15 -0.93 -12.17
C THR A 371 4.27 -1.94 -12.43
N GLN A 372 5.04 -1.79 -13.51
CA GLN A 372 6.26 -2.58 -13.75
C GLN A 372 7.34 -2.30 -12.68
N MET A 373 7.57 -1.02 -12.35
CA MET A 373 8.47 -0.62 -11.26
C MET A 373 8.02 -1.16 -9.91
N LEU A 374 6.73 -1.03 -9.58
CA LEU A 374 6.17 -1.57 -8.35
C LEU A 374 6.28 -3.10 -8.31
N ALA A 375 6.03 -3.79 -9.43
CA ALA A 375 6.17 -5.25 -9.49
C ALA A 375 7.61 -5.72 -9.30
N PHE A 376 8.59 -4.96 -9.79
CA PHE A 376 10.01 -5.19 -9.49
C PHE A 376 10.29 -5.01 -8.00
N MET A 377 9.82 -3.91 -7.39
CA MET A 377 9.98 -3.66 -5.96
C MET A 377 9.31 -4.74 -5.11
N ALA A 378 8.14 -5.26 -5.52
CA ALA A 378 7.43 -6.35 -4.84
C ALA A 378 8.23 -7.65 -4.75
N LYS A 379 9.19 -7.87 -5.66
CA LYS A 379 10.08 -9.05 -5.67
C LYS A 379 11.41 -8.80 -4.94
N SER A 380 11.66 -7.58 -4.50
CA SER A 380 12.89 -7.21 -3.77
C SER A 380 12.88 -7.74 -2.34
N LYS A 381 14.07 -8.07 -1.82
CA LYS A 381 14.26 -8.40 -0.39
C LYS A 381 13.91 -7.24 0.56
N ARG A 382 13.79 -6.01 0.03
CA ARG A 382 13.45 -4.79 0.78
C ARG A 382 11.97 -4.41 0.67
N ILE A 383 11.11 -5.29 0.13
CA ILE A 383 9.68 -4.99 -0.08
C ILE A 383 8.95 -4.59 1.20
N SER A 384 9.25 -5.22 2.34
CA SER A 384 8.61 -4.90 3.61
C SER A 384 8.76 -3.42 3.97
N TYR A 385 9.98 -2.87 3.89
CA TYR A 385 10.26 -1.45 4.15
C TYR A 385 9.53 -0.53 3.18
N TYR A 386 9.48 -0.90 1.90
CA TYR A 386 8.82 -0.10 0.88
C TYR A 386 7.31 -0.03 1.09
N MET A 387 6.65 -1.19 1.21
CA MET A 387 5.20 -1.28 1.40
C MET A 387 4.74 -0.70 2.74
N GLN A 388 5.50 -0.89 3.82
CA GLN A 388 5.14 -0.36 5.14
C GLN A 388 5.26 1.17 5.21
N SER A 389 6.11 1.78 4.38
CA SER A 389 6.19 3.25 4.30
C SER A 389 4.96 3.90 3.63
N PHE A 390 4.15 3.13 2.90
CA PHE A 390 2.99 3.66 2.18
C PHE A 390 1.83 3.96 3.15
N ALA A 391 0.99 4.92 2.78
CA ALA A 391 -0.28 5.11 3.45
C ALA A 391 -1.20 3.90 3.18
N ALA A 392 -2.17 3.70 4.05
CA ALA A 392 -3.24 2.72 3.89
C ALA A 392 -4.54 3.35 4.40
N PRO A 393 -5.73 2.79 4.11
CA PRO A 393 -6.96 3.31 4.70
C PRO A 393 -6.80 3.44 6.23
N GLN A 394 -7.15 4.61 6.77
CA GLN A 394 -6.98 4.96 8.20
C GLN A 394 -5.53 5.26 8.66
N ILE A 395 -4.54 5.22 7.76
CA ILE A 395 -3.12 5.47 8.06
C ILE A 395 -2.58 6.60 7.17
N GLY A 396 -1.77 7.50 7.74
CA GLY A 396 -1.09 8.58 7.00
C GLY A 396 -2.02 9.48 6.20
N SER A 397 -1.62 9.84 4.97
CA SER A 397 -2.39 10.68 4.05
C SER A 397 -3.75 10.10 3.61
N ALA A 398 -4.02 8.85 3.96
CA ALA A 398 -5.27 8.15 3.73
C ALA A 398 -6.11 7.93 5.00
N ALA A 399 -5.78 8.62 6.10
CA ALA A 399 -6.47 8.51 7.39
C ALA A 399 -8.01 8.69 7.32
N LYS A 400 -8.49 9.52 6.39
CA LYS A 400 -9.92 9.80 6.19
C LYS A 400 -10.52 9.14 4.94
N ARG A 401 -9.71 8.38 4.18
CA ARG A 401 -10.13 7.75 2.92
C ARG A 401 -10.59 6.33 3.17
N MET A 402 -11.55 5.86 2.37
CA MET A 402 -12.05 4.48 2.41
C MET A 402 -12.37 3.98 3.83
N SER A 403 -12.96 4.82 4.70
CA SER A 403 -13.21 4.49 6.11
C SER A 403 -14.14 3.30 6.33
N LYS A 404 -14.93 2.93 5.32
CA LYS A 404 -15.85 1.78 5.34
C LYS A 404 -15.26 0.51 4.72
N ILE A 405 -14.00 0.52 4.30
CA ILE A 405 -13.38 -0.69 3.75
C ILE A 405 -13.25 -1.75 4.84
N LYS A 406 -13.72 -2.97 4.58
CA LYS A 406 -13.74 -4.03 5.61
C LYS A 406 -12.39 -4.69 5.87
N ILE A 407 -11.51 -4.67 4.86
CA ILE A 407 -10.19 -5.31 4.86
C ILE A 407 -9.07 -4.29 4.57
N PRO A 408 -8.93 -3.21 5.37
CA PRO A 408 -8.00 -2.11 5.08
C PRO A 408 -6.53 -2.53 5.00
N TRP A 409 -6.13 -3.60 5.69
CA TRP A 409 -4.77 -4.15 5.69
C TRP A 409 -4.40 -4.92 4.40
N ARG A 410 -5.34 -5.10 3.47
CA ARG A 410 -5.10 -5.77 2.17
C ARG A 410 -4.65 -4.81 1.08
N THR A 411 -4.40 -3.55 1.41
CA THR A 411 -3.93 -2.56 0.46
C THR A 411 -3.10 -1.47 1.11
N CYS A 412 -2.12 -0.95 0.36
CA CYS A 412 -1.38 0.25 0.71
C CYS A 412 -1.05 1.03 -0.58
N PHE A 413 -0.92 2.35 -0.47
CA PHE A 413 -0.73 3.22 -1.62
C PHE A 413 -0.14 4.58 -1.25
N LYS A 414 0.51 5.18 -2.23
CA LYS A 414 0.84 6.60 -2.23
C LYS A 414 -0.30 7.40 -2.87
N THR A 415 -0.71 8.46 -2.19
CA THR A 415 -1.67 9.43 -2.71
C THR A 415 -0.98 10.50 -3.59
N GLY A 416 -1.67 10.96 -4.64
CA GLY A 416 -1.26 12.08 -5.47
C GLY A 416 -2.37 13.10 -5.62
N TYR A 417 -2.04 14.38 -5.40
CA TYR A 417 -2.96 15.49 -5.63
C TYR A 417 -2.19 16.76 -5.99
N ILE A 418 -2.54 17.36 -7.13
CA ILE A 418 -2.32 18.77 -7.48
C ILE A 418 -3.56 19.24 -8.25
N ALA A 419 -3.63 20.53 -8.62
CA ALA A 419 -4.74 21.03 -9.42
C ALA A 419 -4.97 20.16 -10.67
N GLU A 420 -6.21 19.71 -10.88
CA GLU A 420 -6.65 18.86 -11.99
C GLU A 420 -6.04 17.46 -12.07
N THR A 421 -5.45 16.95 -10.98
CA THR A 421 -4.78 15.64 -10.93
C THR A 421 -5.05 14.95 -9.61
N HIS A 422 -5.58 13.73 -9.69
CA HIS A 422 -5.83 12.85 -8.54
C HIS A 422 -5.26 11.46 -8.83
N ALA A 423 -4.55 10.85 -7.88
CA ALA A 423 -3.92 9.57 -8.12
C ALA A 423 -3.80 8.68 -6.87
N LEU A 424 -3.80 7.37 -7.10
CA LEU A 424 -3.45 6.31 -6.16
C LEU A 424 -2.51 5.31 -6.83
N VAL A 425 -1.35 5.07 -6.21
CA VAL A 425 -0.33 4.14 -6.75
C VAL A 425 0.18 3.26 -5.62
N GLY A 426 0.14 1.95 -5.78
CA GLY A 426 0.57 1.01 -4.75
C GLY A 426 0.15 -0.43 -4.97
N TYR A 427 -0.25 -1.11 -3.90
CA TYR A 427 -0.43 -2.55 -3.87
C TYR A 427 -1.80 -2.99 -3.35
N VAL A 428 -2.28 -4.10 -3.89
CA VAL A 428 -3.44 -4.86 -3.38
C VAL A 428 -3.00 -6.31 -3.18
N LEU A 429 -3.21 -6.85 -1.98
CA LEU A 429 -2.92 -8.24 -1.63
C LEU A 429 -4.16 -9.10 -1.92
N THR A 430 -4.03 -10.15 -2.71
CA THR A 430 -5.16 -10.94 -3.21
C THR A 430 -5.36 -12.21 -2.40
N ILE A 431 -6.60 -12.71 -2.30
CA ILE A 431 -6.93 -13.89 -1.47
C ILE A 431 -6.11 -15.13 -1.87
N ASP A 432 -5.74 -15.21 -3.14
CA ASP A 432 -4.99 -16.32 -3.72
C ASP A 432 -3.47 -16.21 -3.58
N GLY A 433 -2.98 -15.22 -2.81
CA GLY A 433 -1.58 -15.07 -2.45
C GLY A 433 -0.74 -14.33 -3.48
N ASP A 434 -1.37 -13.68 -4.45
CA ASP A 434 -0.70 -12.72 -5.34
C ASP A 434 -0.62 -11.34 -4.67
N THR A 435 0.21 -10.49 -5.27
CA THR A 435 0.22 -9.06 -5.03
C THR A 435 -0.07 -8.39 -6.36
N LEU A 436 -1.02 -7.47 -6.40
CA LEU A 436 -1.24 -6.63 -7.56
C LEU A 436 -0.54 -5.29 -7.36
N ALA A 437 0.26 -4.88 -8.35
CA ALA A 437 0.73 -3.52 -8.49
C ALA A 437 -0.33 -2.70 -9.23
N VAL A 438 -0.73 -1.56 -8.67
CA VAL A 438 -1.82 -0.73 -9.21
C VAL A 438 -1.35 0.71 -9.36
N ALA A 439 -1.61 1.29 -10.53
CA ALA A 439 -1.39 2.71 -10.80
C ALA A 439 -2.65 3.32 -11.39
N LEU A 440 -3.30 4.20 -10.62
CA LEU A 440 -4.57 4.83 -10.96
C LEU A 440 -4.41 6.36 -10.98
N TYR A 441 -4.73 6.97 -12.12
CA TYR A 441 -4.64 8.40 -12.38
C TYR A 441 -5.95 8.94 -12.93
N LEU A 442 -6.38 10.08 -12.41
CA LEU A 442 -7.50 10.86 -12.92
C LEU A 442 -7.01 12.30 -13.13
N ASN A 443 -6.74 12.64 -14.39
CA ASN A 443 -6.25 13.96 -14.81
C ASN A 443 -7.34 14.75 -15.52
N GLU A 444 -7.04 16.01 -15.85
CA GLU A 444 -7.90 16.86 -16.67
C GLU A 444 -9.30 17.01 -16.04
N THR A 445 -9.36 17.01 -14.69
CA THR A 445 -10.64 16.98 -13.97
C THR A 445 -11.46 18.27 -14.10
N GLY A 446 -10.86 19.35 -14.63
CA GLY A 446 -11.56 20.60 -14.96
C GLY A 446 -12.37 21.16 -13.77
N LYS A 447 -13.68 21.35 -13.97
CA LYS A 447 -14.59 21.90 -12.95
C LYS A 447 -15.16 20.86 -11.99
N ASN A 448 -14.81 19.58 -12.13
CA ASN A 448 -15.26 18.55 -11.20
C ASN A 448 -14.69 18.82 -9.80
N SER A 449 -15.50 18.64 -8.76
CA SER A 449 -15.04 18.91 -7.39
C SER A 449 -13.99 17.89 -6.94
N ASP A 450 -13.00 18.32 -6.15
CA ASP A 450 -11.95 17.42 -5.63
C ASP A 450 -12.53 16.28 -4.80
N HIS A 451 -13.61 16.55 -4.06
CA HIS A 451 -14.29 15.53 -3.25
C HIS A 451 -14.88 14.42 -4.13
N GLN A 452 -15.55 14.80 -5.22
CA GLN A 452 -16.10 13.85 -6.20
C GLN A 452 -15.00 13.04 -6.88
N CYS A 453 -13.91 13.70 -7.31
CA CYS A 453 -12.76 13.03 -7.93
C CYS A 453 -12.09 12.04 -6.97
N LYS A 454 -11.88 12.43 -5.69
CA LYS A 454 -11.33 11.55 -4.64
C LYS A 454 -12.23 10.35 -4.37
N ASN A 455 -13.54 10.56 -4.29
CA ASN A 455 -14.50 9.47 -4.08
C ASN A 455 -14.53 8.50 -5.26
N LEU A 456 -14.41 9.00 -6.49
CA LEU A 456 -14.31 8.15 -7.69
C LEU A 456 -13.08 7.24 -7.62
N ILE A 457 -11.88 7.79 -7.38
CA ILE A 457 -10.67 6.95 -7.31
C ILE A 457 -10.67 6.01 -6.10
N ASP A 458 -11.26 6.40 -4.96
CA ASP A 458 -11.47 5.51 -3.80
C ASP A 458 -12.41 4.36 -4.15
N THR A 459 -13.46 4.64 -4.93
CA THR A 459 -14.42 3.63 -5.39
C THR A 459 -13.77 2.64 -6.34
N LEU A 460 -13.03 3.11 -7.33
CA LEU A 460 -12.29 2.26 -8.28
C LEU A 460 -11.27 1.38 -7.54
N TRP A 461 -10.48 1.97 -6.63
CA TRP A 461 -9.52 1.24 -5.82
C TRP A 461 -10.19 0.17 -4.94
N SER A 462 -11.28 0.53 -4.25
CA SER A 462 -12.03 -0.40 -3.41
C SER A 462 -12.63 -1.55 -4.21
N ARG A 463 -13.09 -1.31 -5.44
CA ARG A 463 -13.59 -2.37 -6.33
C ARG A 463 -12.50 -3.39 -6.68
N ILE A 464 -11.27 -2.93 -6.95
CA ILE A 464 -10.13 -3.83 -7.16
C ILE A 464 -9.86 -4.66 -5.90
N VAL A 465 -9.85 -4.02 -4.72
CA VAL A 465 -9.63 -4.72 -3.44
C VAL A 465 -10.68 -5.79 -3.21
N TYR A 466 -11.97 -5.47 -3.37
CA TYR A 466 -13.06 -6.42 -3.13
C TYR A 466 -13.11 -7.53 -4.16
N ALA A 467 -12.95 -7.24 -5.45
CA ALA A 467 -12.97 -8.29 -6.47
C ALA A 467 -11.83 -9.31 -6.28
N THR A 468 -10.65 -8.87 -5.85
CA THR A 468 -9.50 -9.74 -5.57
C THR A 468 -9.52 -10.46 -4.22
N ASN A 469 -10.48 -10.13 -3.36
CA ASN A 469 -10.58 -10.65 -2.00
C ASN A 469 -12.01 -11.10 -1.65
N ASP A 470 -12.81 -11.41 -2.66
CA ASP A 470 -14.16 -11.91 -2.43
C ASP A 470 -14.11 -13.26 -1.69
N GLY A 471 -14.90 -13.38 -0.62
CA GLY A 471 -14.83 -14.52 0.31
C GLY A 471 -13.72 -14.48 1.36
N PHE A 472 -12.94 -13.40 1.47
CA PHE A 472 -11.86 -13.31 2.46
C PHE A 472 -12.38 -13.33 3.90
N GLU A 473 -13.56 -12.77 4.18
CA GLU A 473 -14.20 -12.85 5.50
C GLU A 473 -14.48 -14.32 5.87
N SER A 474 -14.99 -15.11 4.93
CA SER A 474 -15.18 -16.56 5.12
C SER A 474 -13.86 -17.28 5.38
N LEU A 475 -12.77 -16.91 4.70
CA LEU A 475 -11.45 -17.49 4.96
C LEU A 475 -10.94 -17.14 6.37
N LEU A 476 -11.17 -15.91 6.85
CA LEU A 476 -10.82 -15.52 8.22
C LEU A 476 -11.64 -16.31 9.26
N GLU A 477 -12.93 -16.52 9.00
CA GLU A 477 -13.76 -17.35 9.86
C GLU A 477 -13.27 -18.81 9.88
N MET A 478 -12.91 -19.38 8.74
CA MET A 478 -12.30 -20.72 8.67
C MET A 478 -11.00 -20.80 9.50
N LYS A 479 -10.14 -19.77 9.43
CA LYS A 479 -8.94 -19.70 10.27
C LYS A 479 -9.29 -19.68 11.76
N GLY A 480 -10.31 -18.90 12.14
CA GLY A 480 -10.84 -18.87 13.50
C GLY A 480 -11.33 -20.24 13.98
N LEU A 481 -12.11 -20.95 13.15
CA LEU A 481 -12.57 -22.31 13.44
C LEU A 481 -11.38 -23.26 13.61
N TRP A 482 -10.40 -23.20 12.72
CA TRP A 482 -9.21 -24.07 12.81
C TRP A 482 -8.45 -23.87 14.13
N ILE A 483 -8.25 -22.61 14.55
CA ILE A 483 -7.61 -22.28 15.83
C ILE A 483 -8.40 -22.86 17.02
N GLN A 484 -9.73 -22.78 16.99
CA GLN A 484 -10.60 -23.36 18.03
C GLN A 484 -10.49 -24.90 18.10
N GLY A 485 -10.25 -25.56 16.97
CA GLY A 485 -10.06 -27.00 16.87
C GLY A 485 -8.62 -27.49 17.01
N MET A 486 -7.67 -26.63 17.40
CA MET A 486 -6.23 -26.95 17.40
C MET A 486 -5.86 -28.07 18.39
N SER A 487 -6.65 -28.28 19.45
CA SER A 487 -6.43 -29.37 20.41
C SER A 487 -6.84 -30.76 19.90
N VAL A 488 -7.65 -30.84 18.84
CA VAL A 488 -8.12 -32.09 18.26
C VAL A 488 -7.06 -32.60 17.27
N GLN A 489 -6.34 -33.67 17.64
CA GLN A 489 -5.18 -34.15 16.87
C GLN A 489 -5.54 -35.24 15.85
N ASP A 490 -6.37 -36.22 16.23
CA ASP A 490 -6.73 -37.31 15.33
C ASP A 490 -7.57 -36.83 14.14
N TYR A 491 -7.23 -37.27 12.92
CA TYR A 491 -7.86 -36.82 11.70
C TYR A 491 -9.37 -37.11 11.64
N SER A 492 -9.81 -38.30 12.06
CA SER A 492 -11.23 -38.64 12.07
C SER A 492 -11.99 -37.81 13.10
N GLN A 493 -11.38 -37.58 14.28
CA GLN A 493 -11.95 -36.67 15.29
C GLN A 493 -11.99 -35.22 14.81
N ARG A 494 -11.01 -34.76 14.02
CA ARG A 494 -11.03 -33.43 13.42
C ARG A 494 -12.18 -33.27 12.42
N ILE A 495 -12.39 -34.25 11.53
CA ILE A 495 -13.56 -34.24 10.62
C ILE A 495 -14.86 -34.21 11.44
N LEU A 496 -14.99 -35.03 12.48
CA LEU A 496 -16.16 -35.05 13.35
C LEU A 496 -16.39 -33.68 14.03
N TYR A 497 -15.34 -33.08 14.56
CA TYR A 497 -15.38 -31.76 15.19
C TYR A 497 -15.80 -30.66 14.21
N PHE A 498 -15.10 -30.52 13.08
CA PHE A 498 -15.37 -29.44 12.12
C PHE A 498 -16.67 -29.63 11.35
N SER A 499 -17.04 -30.87 11.02
CA SER A 499 -18.36 -31.16 10.42
C SER A 499 -19.50 -30.66 11.32
N LYS A 500 -19.34 -30.75 12.64
CA LYS A 500 -20.30 -30.25 13.64
C LYS A 500 -20.32 -28.73 13.75
N GLN A 501 -19.15 -28.05 13.66
CA GLN A 501 -19.08 -26.57 13.74
C GLN A 501 -19.86 -25.85 12.63
N LEU A 502 -20.12 -26.56 11.53
CA LEU A 502 -20.84 -26.04 10.37
C LEU A 502 -22.33 -26.37 10.38
N LEU A 503 -22.86 -27.05 11.40
CA LEU A 503 -24.29 -27.30 11.54
C LEU A 503 -25.08 -26.00 11.55
N GLY A 504 -26.21 -26.00 10.85
CA GLY A 504 -27.11 -24.84 10.72
C GLY A 504 -26.70 -23.85 9.64
N ARG A 505 -25.53 -23.97 8.99
CA ARG A 505 -25.15 -23.09 7.88
C ARG A 505 -26.14 -23.23 6.72
N PRO A 506 -26.67 -22.13 6.16
CA PRO A 506 -27.61 -22.17 5.04
C PRO A 506 -27.13 -22.96 3.82
N TYR A 507 -28.07 -23.59 3.13
CA TYR A 507 -27.80 -24.21 1.84
C TYR A 507 -27.82 -23.18 0.71
N LEU A 508 -26.81 -23.20 -0.15
CA LEU A 508 -26.79 -22.45 -1.42
C LEU A 508 -26.10 -23.30 -2.48
N LEU A 509 -26.75 -23.49 -3.63
CA LEU A 509 -26.19 -24.28 -4.72
C LEU A 509 -25.00 -23.57 -5.38
N GLY A 510 -23.85 -24.24 -5.45
CA GLY A 510 -22.64 -23.73 -6.08
C GLY A 510 -22.19 -22.39 -5.49
N PRO A 511 -21.89 -22.29 -4.18
CA PRO A 511 -21.60 -21.02 -3.51
C PRO A 511 -20.16 -20.54 -3.72
N THR A 512 -19.32 -21.32 -4.42
CA THR A 512 -17.90 -21.03 -4.67
C THR A 512 -17.51 -21.23 -6.13
N GLY A 513 -16.54 -20.44 -6.59
CA GLY A 513 -16.10 -20.33 -7.97
C GLY A 513 -14.58 -20.28 -8.09
N GLU A 514 -14.11 -19.71 -9.18
CA GLU A 514 -12.71 -19.54 -9.55
C GLU A 514 -12.26 -18.08 -9.40
N SER A 515 -13.14 -17.24 -8.83
CA SER A 515 -12.91 -15.82 -8.53
C SER A 515 -12.50 -15.01 -9.76
N TYR A 516 -11.82 -13.90 -9.52
CA TYR A 516 -11.63 -12.79 -10.45
C TYR A 516 -10.70 -13.09 -11.63
N LEU A 517 -10.11 -14.28 -11.69
CA LEU A 517 -9.23 -14.69 -12.78
C LEU A 517 -9.94 -15.54 -13.85
N ASP A 518 -11.14 -16.06 -13.55
CA ASP A 518 -11.87 -16.97 -14.45
C ASP A 518 -13.18 -16.35 -14.90
N THR A 519 -13.47 -16.37 -16.19
CA THR A 519 -14.67 -15.74 -16.75
C THR A 519 -15.91 -16.64 -16.68
N LEU A 520 -15.76 -17.95 -16.42
CA LEU A 520 -16.84 -18.93 -16.45
C LEU A 520 -17.60 -19.03 -15.12
N ASP A 521 -16.90 -18.97 -13.98
CA ASP A 521 -17.52 -19.03 -12.65
C ASP A 521 -16.80 -18.08 -11.68
N GLN A 522 -17.28 -16.84 -11.64
CA GLN A 522 -16.65 -15.71 -10.91
C GLN A 522 -16.98 -15.67 -9.42
N LYS A 523 -17.61 -16.71 -8.89
CA LYS A 523 -18.01 -16.76 -7.47
C LYS A 523 -16.77 -16.79 -6.55
N PRO A 524 -16.94 -16.46 -5.25
CA PRO A 524 -15.84 -16.46 -4.29
C PRO A 524 -15.06 -17.76 -4.26
N LEU A 525 -13.75 -17.68 -4.02
CA LEU A 525 -12.91 -18.88 -3.83
C LEU A 525 -13.20 -19.61 -2.52
N VAL A 526 -13.80 -18.92 -1.54
CA VAL A 526 -14.16 -19.45 -0.23
C VAL A 526 -15.51 -18.84 0.17
N ASN A 527 -16.45 -19.65 0.63
CA ASN A 527 -17.71 -19.19 1.17
C ASN A 527 -18.15 -20.16 2.28
N ILE A 528 -18.19 -19.68 3.52
CA ILE A 528 -18.62 -20.45 4.69
C ILE A 528 -19.98 -19.99 5.22
N ASP A 529 -20.52 -18.90 4.68
CA ASP A 529 -21.84 -18.36 5.04
C ASP A 529 -22.95 -19.24 4.49
N SER A 530 -22.69 -19.94 3.40
CA SER A 530 -23.60 -20.93 2.81
C SER A 530 -22.82 -22.01 2.07
N MET A 531 -23.41 -23.20 1.97
CA MET A 531 -22.75 -24.38 1.39
C MET A 531 -23.72 -25.21 0.58
N ASP A 532 -23.19 -25.93 -0.41
CA ASP A 532 -23.83 -27.12 -0.95
C ASP A 532 -23.13 -28.37 -0.39
N CYS A 533 -23.60 -29.55 -0.79
CA CYS A 533 -23.07 -30.81 -0.27
C CYS A 533 -21.58 -31.00 -0.56
N VAL A 534 -21.09 -30.53 -1.71
CA VAL A 534 -19.68 -30.67 -2.12
C VAL A 534 -18.80 -29.70 -1.32
N THR A 535 -19.17 -28.42 -1.32
CA THR A 535 -18.43 -27.38 -0.60
C THR A 535 -18.42 -27.62 0.91
N TYR A 536 -19.47 -28.23 1.47
CA TYR A 536 -19.50 -28.68 2.85
C TYR A 536 -18.37 -29.68 3.17
N ILE A 537 -18.24 -30.76 2.40
CA ILE A 537 -17.18 -31.74 2.61
C ILE A 537 -15.80 -31.10 2.39
N GLU A 538 -15.65 -30.29 1.34
CA GLU A 538 -14.41 -29.57 1.03
C GLU A 538 -13.90 -28.73 2.20
N HIS A 539 -14.78 -27.93 2.81
CA HIS A 539 -14.41 -27.09 3.94
C HIS A 539 -14.05 -27.93 5.16
N VAL A 540 -14.81 -29.00 5.46
CA VAL A 540 -14.51 -29.90 6.58
C VAL A 540 -13.16 -30.59 6.38
N LEU A 541 -12.88 -31.12 5.19
CA LEU A 541 -11.62 -31.77 4.88
C LEU A 541 -10.45 -30.79 4.94
N ALA A 542 -10.61 -29.59 4.39
CA ALA A 542 -9.59 -28.54 4.46
C ALA A 542 -9.27 -28.18 5.92
N LEU A 543 -10.28 -27.96 6.77
CA LEU A 543 -10.11 -27.69 8.21
C LEU A 543 -9.43 -28.86 8.93
N ALA A 544 -9.84 -30.09 8.63
CA ALA A 544 -9.31 -31.27 9.29
C ALA A 544 -7.86 -31.59 8.89
N GLN A 545 -7.48 -31.42 7.62
CA GLN A 545 -6.16 -31.82 7.12
C GLN A 545 -5.10 -30.71 7.20
N SER A 546 -5.51 -29.45 7.34
CA SER A 546 -4.57 -28.33 7.35
C SER A 546 -3.65 -28.39 8.57
N PRO A 547 -2.32 -28.37 8.40
CA PRO A 547 -1.36 -28.38 9.52
C PRO A 547 -1.34 -27.07 10.32
N HIS A 548 -1.74 -25.96 9.71
CA HIS A 548 -1.88 -24.64 10.34
C HIS A 548 -2.95 -23.81 9.61
N GLU A 549 -3.53 -22.82 10.28
CA GLU A 549 -4.56 -21.92 9.76
C GLU A 549 -4.15 -21.21 8.46
N ASP A 550 -2.88 -20.85 8.30
CA ASP A 550 -2.38 -20.22 7.07
C ASP A 550 -2.31 -21.17 5.87
N SER A 551 -2.36 -22.49 6.10
CA SER A 551 -2.38 -23.49 5.02
C SER A 551 -3.78 -23.78 4.47
N LEU A 552 -4.84 -23.33 5.16
CA LEU A 552 -6.23 -23.66 4.83
C LEU A 552 -6.59 -23.41 3.37
N PHE A 553 -6.26 -22.22 2.87
CA PHE A 553 -6.61 -21.86 1.50
C PHE A 553 -5.89 -22.73 0.47
N LYS A 554 -4.60 -23.02 0.73
CA LYS A 554 -3.79 -23.91 -0.12
C LYS A 554 -4.30 -25.35 -0.10
N GLU A 555 -4.75 -25.84 1.05
CA GLU A 555 -5.34 -27.17 1.16
C GLU A 555 -6.70 -27.25 0.45
N LEU A 556 -7.53 -26.21 0.59
CA LEU A 556 -8.80 -26.11 -0.13
C LEU A 556 -8.59 -26.11 -1.65
N GLN A 557 -7.57 -25.40 -2.15
CA GLN A 557 -7.20 -25.44 -3.58
C GLN A 557 -6.81 -26.85 -4.03
N ARG A 558 -6.02 -27.58 -3.24
CA ARG A 558 -5.58 -28.95 -3.56
C ARG A 558 -6.74 -29.93 -3.59
N ILE A 559 -7.68 -29.78 -2.66
CA ILE A 559 -8.92 -30.56 -2.63
C ILE A 559 -9.75 -30.29 -3.90
N ARG A 560 -9.97 -29.02 -4.24
CA ARG A 560 -10.88 -28.60 -5.33
C ARG A 560 -10.32 -28.78 -6.75
N TYR A 561 -9.03 -28.56 -6.93
CA TYR A 561 -8.42 -28.42 -8.26
C TYR A 561 -7.28 -29.41 -8.46
N PHE A 562 -7.20 -29.98 -9.67
CA PHE A 562 -6.06 -30.79 -10.07
C PHE A 562 -4.76 -30.00 -9.96
N GLY A 563 -3.82 -30.52 -9.15
CA GLY A 563 -2.55 -29.86 -8.86
C GLY A 563 -2.67 -28.55 -8.06
N GLY A 564 -3.83 -28.25 -7.47
CA GLY A 564 -4.10 -27.01 -6.75
C GLY A 564 -4.18 -25.76 -7.63
N LYS A 565 -4.30 -25.92 -8.95
CA LYS A 565 -4.36 -24.79 -9.90
C LYS A 565 -5.80 -24.32 -10.09
N ILE A 566 -6.14 -23.15 -9.54
CA ILE A 566 -7.45 -22.52 -9.74
C ILE A 566 -7.75 -22.41 -11.24
N GLY A 567 -8.99 -22.71 -11.62
CA GLY A 567 -9.50 -22.56 -12.98
C GLY A 567 -10.51 -23.64 -13.31
N TYR A 568 -11.55 -23.29 -14.07
CA TYR A 568 -12.69 -24.18 -14.31
C TYR A 568 -12.26 -25.50 -14.98
N LYS A 569 -11.26 -25.43 -15.88
CA LYS A 569 -10.68 -26.60 -16.54
C LYS A 569 -9.97 -27.56 -15.58
N ASN A 570 -9.41 -27.03 -14.49
CA ASN A 570 -8.68 -27.80 -13.50
C ASN A 570 -9.54 -28.17 -12.29
N ARG A 571 -10.77 -27.64 -12.17
CA ARG A 571 -11.71 -28.04 -11.11
C ARG A 571 -12.05 -29.52 -11.28
N LYS A 572 -12.14 -30.20 -10.14
CA LYS A 572 -12.66 -31.57 -10.08
C LYS A 572 -14.19 -31.49 -10.09
N HIS A 573 -14.82 -31.98 -11.16
CA HIS A 573 -16.26 -31.85 -11.39
C HIS A 573 -17.04 -33.12 -11.03
N TYR A 574 -16.37 -34.28 -10.99
CA TYR A 574 -16.98 -35.58 -10.73
C TYR A 574 -16.41 -36.23 -9.46
N PHE A 575 -17.28 -36.65 -8.54
CA PHE A 575 -16.86 -37.03 -7.18
C PHE A 575 -16.04 -38.33 -7.15
N VAL A 576 -16.44 -39.35 -7.90
CA VAL A 576 -15.72 -40.62 -7.98
C VAL A 576 -14.55 -40.50 -8.95
N GLU A 577 -14.79 -39.99 -10.16
CA GLU A 577 -13.78 -39.95 -11.21
C GLU A 577 -12.64 -38.97 -10.88
N ASP A 578 -12.95 -37.74 -10.46
CA ASP A 578 -11.93 -36.70 -10.25
C ASP A 578 -11.39 -36.68 -8.82
N TRP A 579 -12.27 -36.85 -7.83
CA TRP A 579 -11.94 -36.71 -6.41
C TRP A 579 -11.35 -37.99 -5.82
N ILE A 580 -12.10 -39.09 -5.89
CA ILE A 580 -11.66 -40.41 -5.40
C ILE A 580 -10.61 -41.00 -6.33
N GLY A 581 -10.77 -40.84 -7.65
CA GLY A 581 -9.87 -41.39 -8.67
C GLY A 581 -8.43 -40.87 -8.57
N GLU A 582 -8.21 -39.69 -8.00
CA GLU A 582 -6.86 -39.19 -7.71
C GLU A 582 -6.15 -40.02 -6.62
N GLY A 583 -6.90 -40.72 -5.76
CA GLY A 583 -6.39 -41.61 -4.73
C GLY A 583 -5.70 -40.91 -3.55
N LYS A 584 -5.83 -39.58 -3.44
CA LYS A 584 -5.15 -38.79 -2.40
C LYS A 584 -6.02 -38.45 -1.19
N TYR A 585 -7.29 -38.12 -1.41
CA TYR A 585 -8.17 -37.53 -0.38
C TYR A 585 -9.16 -38.53 0.23
N ALA A 586 -9.52 -39.57 -0.53
CA ALA A 586 -10.49 -40.55 -0.10
C ALA A 586 -10.17 -41.93 -0.69
N LYS A 587 -10.63 -42.97 0.00
CA LYS A 587 -10.61 -44.36 -0.48
C LYS A 587 -11.99 -44.97 -0.26
N ILE A 588 -12.44 -45.78 -1.22
CA ILE A 588 -13.71 -46.51 -1.11
C ILE A 588 -13.56 -47.63 -0.08
N ILE A 589 -14.54 -47.75 0.80
CA ILE A 589 -14.63 -48.84 1.78
C ILE A 589 -15.66 -49.84 1.25
N PRO A 590 -15.26 -51.10 0.96
CA PRO A 590 -16.19 -52.17 0.61
C PRO A 590 -17.21 -52.42 1.72
N LEU A 591 -18.47 -52.64 1.34
CA LEU A 591 -19.52 -53.07 2.27
C LEU A 591 -20.13 -54.40 1.81
N PRO A 592 -20.52 -55.29 2.74
CA PRO A 592 -21.22 -56.52 2.38
C PRO A 592 -22.45 -56.22 1.52
N GLY A 593 -22.54 -56.89 0.36
CA GLY A 593 -23.67 -56.75 -0.56
C GLY A 593 -23.58 -55.56 -1.52
N ASP A 594 -22.44 -54.84 -1.55
CA ASP A 594 -22.17 -53.85 -2.57
C ASP A 594 -22.05 -54.44 -3.98
N THR A 595 -22.21 -53.58 -4.98
CA THR A 595 -22.12 -53.91 -6.41
C THR A 595 -21.36 -52.81 -7.14
N THR A 596 -21.06 -53.02 -8.42
CA THR A 596 -20.36 -52.03 -9.25
C THR A 596 -21.12 -51.83 -10.56
N ILE A 597 -21.33 -50.57 -10.92
CA ILE A 597 -21.78 -50.17 -12.25
C ILE A 597 -20.64 -49.45 -12.98
N VAL A 598 -20.65 -49.53 -14.30
CA VAL A 598 -19.68 -48.83 -15.15
C VAL A 598 -20.41 -47.72 -15.89
N ARG A 599 -19.90 -46.49 -15.77
CA ARG A 599 -20.42 -45.31 -16.48
C ARG A 599 -19.36 -44.76 -17.42
N THR A 600 -19.77 -44.33 -18.60
CA THR A 600 -18.92 -43.51 -19.47
C THR A 600 -19.29 -42.05 -19.22
N LEU A 601 -18.47 -41.31 -18.48
CA LEU A 601 -18.83 -39.95 -18.08
C LEU A 601 -18.61 -38.98 -19.26
N PRO A 602 -19.63 -38.18 -19.65
CA PRO A 602 -19.61 -37.38 -20.88
C PRO A 602 -18.82 -36.08 -20.70
N LYS A 603 -17.54 -36.16 -20.34
CA LYS A 603 -16.67 -35.01 -20.08
C LYS A 603 -16.47 -34.16 -21.33
N ASN A 604 -16.37 -34.76 -22.51
CA ASN A 604 -16.25 -34.01 -23.75
C ASN A 604 -17.49 -33.12 -24.00
N GLU A 605 -18.71 -33.66 -23.81
CA GLU A 605 -19.96 -32.88 -23.89
C GLU A 605 -20.00 -31.79 -22.81
N PHE A 606 -19.65 -32.13 -21.56
CA PHE A 606 -19.65 -31.21 -20.42
C PHE A 606 -18.74 -29.99 -20.65
N PHE A 607 -17.47 -30.21 -21.01
CA PHE A 607 -16.53 -29.11 -21.26
C PHE A 607 -16.90 -28.33 -22.54
N ALA A 608 -17.38 -29.01 -23.58
CA ALA A 608 -17.83 -28.33 -24.81
C ALA A 608 -18.99 -27.35 -24.52
N SER A 609 -19.90 -27.69 -23.60
CA SER A 609 -20.99 -26.80 -23.18
C SER A 609 -20.52 -25.47 -22.54
N LYS A 610 -19.24 -25.41 -22.14
CA LYS A 610 -18.58 -24.23 -21.57
C LYS A 610 -17.54 -23.62 -22.52
N ASN A 611 -17.57 -23.98 -23.80
CA ASN A 611 -16.57 -23.60 -24.80
C ASN A 611 -15.14 -24.02 -24.42
N LEU A 612 -15.00 -25.13 -23.70
CA LEU A 612 -13.72 -25.72 -23.31
C LEU A 612 -13.50 -27.07 -23.97
N THR A 613 -12.24 -27.43 -24.18
CA THR A 613 -11.86 -28.76 -24.69
C THR A 613 -11.26 -29.60 -23.56
N TYR A 614 -11.86 -30.76 -23.29
CA TYR A 614 -11.34 -31.73 -22.32
C TYR A 614 -10.04 -32.38 -22.82
N GLY A 615 -10.00 -32.78 -24.11
CA GLY A 615 -8.79 -33.25 -24.78
C GLY A 615 -8.38 -34.69 -24.45
N LYS A 616 -9.28 -35.48 -23.85
CA LYS A 616 -9.10 -36.91 -23.57
C LYS A 616 -10.39 -37.67 -23.91
N PRO A 617 -10.33 -38.99 -24.14
CA PRO A 617 -11.54 -39.81 -24.23
C PRO A 617 -12.38 -39.71 -22.97
N ASP A 618 -13.70 -39.83 -23.12
CA ASP A 618 -14.61 -39.90 -21.96
C ASP A 618 -14.24 -41.11 -21.09
N PRO A 619 -14.00 -40.90 -19.77
CA PRO A 619 -13.52 -41.96 -18.91
C PRO A 619 -14.61 -42.99 -18.63
N LYS A 620 -14.19 -44.27 -18.56
CA LYS A 620 -15.01 -45.35 -18.01
C LYS A 620 -14.79 -45.42 -16.50
N THR A 621 -15.76 -44.93 -15.75
CA THR A 621 -15.71 -44.85 -14.28
C THR A 621 -16.45 -46.04 -13.66
N TYR A 622 -15.75 -46.76 -12.78
CA TYR A 622 -16.30 -47.89 -12.02
C TYR A 622 -16.85 -47.37 -10.70
N VAL A 623 -18.17 -47.26 -10.60
CA VAL A 623 -18.86 -46.76 -9.41
C VAL A 623 -19.30 -47.94 -8.56
N ARG A 624 -18.54 -48.22 -7.49
CA ARG A 624 -18.88 -49.22 -6.48
C ARG A 624 -19.82 -48.61 -5.44
N TYR A 625 -20.96 -49.23 -5.20
CA TYR A 625 -21.99 -48.71 -4.29
C TYR A 625 -22.81 -49.84 -3.65
N LEU A 626 -23.44 -49.53 -2.52
CA LEU A 626 -24.43 -50.41 -1.89
C LEU A 626 -25.81 -50.09 -2.48
N PRO A 627 -26.55 -51.07 -3.06
CA PRO A 627 -27.90 -50.84 -3.57
C PRO A 627 -28.83 -50.21 -2.52
N TYR A 628 -29.74 -49.34 -2.96
CA TYR A 628 -30.54 -48.49 -2.08
C TYR A 628 -31.28 -49.27 -0.98
N GLU A 629 -31.95 -50.38 -1.31
CA GLU A 629 -32.66 -51.22 -0.33
C GLU A 629 -31.72 -51.76 0.75
N LYS A 630 -30.54 -52.30 0.34
CA LYS A 630 -29.52 -52.78 1.28
C LYS A 630 -28.90 -51.66 2.10
N ALA A 631 -28.76 -50.47 1.53
CA ALA A 631 -28.26 -49.30 2.24
C ALA A 631 -29.26 -48.86 3.33
N LEU A 632 -30.56 -48.91 3.06
CA LEU A 632 -31.60 -48.66 4.07
C LEU A 632 -31.59 -49.71 5.18
N GLU A 633 -31.47 -51.00 4.84
CA GLU A 633 -31.30 -52.07 5.83
C GLU A 633 -30.07 -51.85 6.70
N TRP A 634 -28.92 -51.52 6.08
CA TRP A 634 -27.68 -51.24 6.79
C TRP A 634 -27.80 -50.04 7.73
N ALA A 635 -28.49 -48.98 7.30
CA ALA A 635 -28.72 -47.79 8.12
C ALA A 635 -29.60 -48.05 9.36
N GLN A 636 -30.35 -49.16 9.41
CA GLN A 636 -31.12 -49.54 10.60
C GLN A 636 -30.30 -50.29 11.65
N ILE A 637 -29.07 -50.71 11.33
CA ILE A 637 -28.20 -51.48 12.22
C ILE A 637 -27.37 -50.53 13.09
N GLU A 638 -27.41 -50.73 14.42
CA GLU A 638 -26.55 -49.99 15.34
C GLU A 638 -25.07 -50.25 15.06
N TRP A 639 -24.28 -49.17 15.02
CA TRP A 639 -22.84 -49.27 14.82
C TRP A 639 -22.17 -49.91 16.03
N LYS A 640 -21.50 -51.06 15.81
CA LYS A 640 -20.80 -51.79 16.89
C LYS A 640 -19.31 -51.43 17.03
N GLY A 641 -18.77 -50.68 16.07
CA GLY A 641 -17.38 -50.21 16.11
C GLY A 641 -17.17 -49.02 17.05
N GLU A 642 -15.96 -48.47 17.07
CA GLU A 642 -15.65 -47.22 17.78
C GLU A 642 -16.27 -46.01 17.09
N ASN A 643 -16.47 -44.94 17.86
CA ASN A 643 -17.01 -43.68 17.36
C ASN A 643 -16.16 -43.15 16.21
N THR A 644 -16.77 -42.98 15.05
CA THR A 644 -16.06 -42.58 13.85
C THR A 644 -16.94 -41.84 12.85
N ILE A 645 -16.34 -41.34 11.79
CA ILE A 645 -17.00 -40.59 10.72
C ILE A 645 -16.51 -41.07 9.36
N ARG A 646 -17.42 -41.16 8.38
CA ARG A 646 -17.11 -41.60 7.01
C ARG A 646 -17.77 -40.67 6.00
N GLY A 647 -17.10 -40.37 4.89
CA GLY A 647 -17.75 -39.71 3.75
C GLY A 647 -18.75 -40.64 3.07
N ILE A 648 -19.85 -40.09 2.57
CA ILE A 648 -20.86 -40.80 1.78
C ILE A 648 -21.17 -40.05 0.48
N GLY A 649 -21.34 -40.78 -0.62
CA GLY A 649 -21.83 -40.26 -1.90
C GLY A 649 -23.05 -41.04 -2.35
N PHE A 650 -24.11 -40.33 -2.73
CA PHE A 650 -25.34 -40.91 -3.27
C PHE A 650 -25.22 -41.06 -4.78
N VAL A 651 -25.27 -42.29 -5.26
CA VAL A 651 -25.22 -42.60 -6.69
C VAL A 651 -26.60 -42.37 -7.30
N GLY A 652 -26.72 -41.37 -8.17
CA GLY A 652 -27.98 -41.07 -8.86
C GLY A 652 -28.28 -42.00 -10.03
N ASN A 653 -29.50 -41.96 -10.56
CA ASN A 653 -29.92 -42.81 -11.69
C ASN A 653 -29.39 -42.35 -13.06
N SER A 654 -28.95 -41.09 -13.19
CA SER A 654 -28.41 -40.55 -14.44
C SER A 654 -27.05 -41.15 -14.75
N GLU A 655 -26.86 -41.62 -15.99
CA GLU A 655 -25.56 -42.11 -16.48
C GLU A 655 -24.54 -40.99 -16.71
N LYS A 656 -24.98 -39.72 -16.74
CA LYS A 656 -24.13 -38.55 -17.02
C LYS A 656 -23.32 -38.05 -15.82
N ILE A 657 -23.60 -38.54 -14.61
CA ILE A 657 -22.95 -38.14 -13.36
C ILE A 657 -22.60 -39.38 -12.55
N ASP A 658 -21.66 -39.29 -11.61
CA ASP A 658 -21.30 -40.40 -10.71
C ASP A 658 -22.04 -40.30 -9.36
N VAL A 659 -22.07 -39.11 -8.76
CA VAL A 659 -22.71 -38.82 -7.47
C VAL A 659 -23.62 -37.60 -7.60
N THR A 660 -24.83 -37.67 -7.03
CA THR A 660 -25.80 -36.55 -7.00
C THR A 660 -25.74 -35.73 -5.72
N HIS A 661 -25.31 -36.35 -4.62
CA HIS A 661 -25.31 -35.72 -3.31
C HIS A 661 -24.25 -36.36 -2.42
N THR A 662 -23.73 -35.63 -1.44
CA THR A 662 -22.66 -36.14 -0.56
C THR A 662 -22.79 -35.58 0.86
N GLY A 663 -22.17 -36.26 1.83
CA GLY A 663 -22.15 -35.83 3.22
C GLY A 663 -21.22 -36.70 4.06
N PHE A 664 -21.46 -36.70 5.36
CA PHE A 664 -20.79 -37.58 6.32
C PHE A 664 -21.79 -38.50 7.01
N LEU A 665 -21.43 -39.77 7.17
CA LEU A 665 -22.06 -40.69 8.11
C LEU A 665 -21.34 -40.59 9.46
N ILE A 666 -22.08 -40.20 10.49
CA ILE A 666 -21.63 -40.22 11.88
C ILE A 666 -21.98 -41.60 12.45
N LEU A 667 -20.98 -42.30 12.95
CA LEU A 667 -21.09 -43.68 13.42
C LEU A 667 -20.69 -43.74 14.89
N ASN A 668 -21.66 -43.59 15.78
CA ASN A 668 -21.45 -43.67 17.22
C ASN A 668 -21.74 -45.09 17.71
N LYS A 669 -20.91 -45.58 18.64
CA LYS A 669 -21.04 -46.92 19.19
C LYS A 669 -22.39 -47.08 19.89
N GLY A 670 -23.17 -48.06 19.44
CA GLY A 670 -24.49 -48.36 19.98
C GLY A 670 -25.63 -47.48 19.44
N GLU A 671 -25.35 -46.60 18.48
CA GLU A 671 -26.37 -45.77 17.82
C GLU A 671 -26.49 -46.15 16.34
N LYS A 672 -27.63 -45.81 15.74
CA LYS A 672 -27.81 -45.92 14.28
C LYS A 672 -26.95 -44.85 13.56
N PRO A 673 -26.46 -45.12 12.35
CA PRO A 673 -25.78 -44.12 11.52
C PRO A 673 -26.62 -42.85 11.34
N LEU A 674 -25.98 -41.69 11.45
CA LEU A 674 -26.62 -40.39 11.21
C LEU A 674 -25.98 -39.75 9.98
N LEU A 675 -26.79 -39.30 9.02
CA LEU A 675 -26.31 -38.53 7.87
C LEU A 675 -26.20 -37.06 8.25
N ARG A 676 -25.02 -36.47 8.11
CA ARG A 676 -24.77 -35.04 8.20
C ARG A 676 -24.40 -34.48 6.83
N ASP A 677 -25.20 -33.57 6.30
CA ASP A 677 -25.00 -32.96 4.99
C ASP A 677 -25.55 -31.54 4.90
N ALA A 678 -25.09 -30.79 3.90
CA ALA A 678 -25.74 -29.56 3.46
C ALA A 678 -26.96 -29.93 2.59
N SER A 679 -28.13 -29.93 3.20
CA SER A 679 -29.36 -30.45 2.60
C SER A 679 -30.12 -29.35 1.85
N GLN A 680 -30.36 -29.57 0.57
CA GLN A 680 -31.25 -28.71 -0.23
C GLN A 680 -32.69 -28.75 0.31
N ILE A 681 -33.12 -29.88 0.88
CA ILE A 681 -34.49 -30.03 1.42
C ILE A 681 -34.63 -29.25 2.73
N ALA A 682 -33.65 -29.38 3.63
CA ALA A 682 -33.66 -28.66 4.90
C ALA A 682 -33.19 -27.20 4.78
N MET A 683 -32.68 -26.82 3.61
CA MET A 683 -32.07 -25.52 3.31
C MET A 683 -30.90 -25.13 4.25
N LYS A 684 -30.22 -26.12 4.83
CA LYS A 684 -29.08 -25.92 5.75
C LYS A 684 -28.27 -27.20 5.94
N VAL A 685 -27.09 -27.07 6.55
CA VAL A 685 -26.34 -28.19 7.12
C VAL A 685 -27.11 -28.76 8.30
N THR A 686 -27.48 -30.03 8.24
CA THR A 686 -28.30 -30.69 9.27
C THR A 686 -27.94 -32.16 9.41
N ASP A 687 -28.42 -32.74 10.50
CA ASP A 687 -28.37 -34.18 10.75
C ASP A 687 -29.71 -34.83 10.37
N HIS A 688 -29.64 -36.01 9.74
CA HIS A 688 -30.75 -36.87 9.35
C HIS A 688 -30.56 -38.28 9.91
N PRO A 689 -31.61 -38.90 10.47
CA PRO A 689 -31.56 -40.27 10.99
C PRO A 689 -31.49 -41.34 9.90
#